data_AF-A0A1H8R9U9-F1
#
_entry.id   AF-A0A1H8R9U9-F1
#
_cell.length_a   1.000
_cell.length_b   1.000
_cell.length_c   1.000
_cell.angle_alpha   90.00
_cell.angle_beta   90.00
_cell.angle_gamma   90.00
#
_symmetry.space_group_name_H-M   'P 1'
#
loop_
_entity.id
_entity.type
_entity.pdbx_description
1 polymer ?
#
loop_
_entity_poly.entity_id
_entity_poly.type
_entity_poly.pdbx_seq_one_letter_code
_entity_poly.pdbx_strand_id
1 'polypeptide(L)'
;MNPYTFHISLFDLVFLGAIFIELTFSLQLWFAKGVNRAANRFIGLATATVVLWMAWVLGIDIRPDSFFPGWNWLPLQFSMSLGPLIYFYVLKITRPEYQFRWKNLLHFSPWLLQLAVWVLEIMESIRTGGATYDTLIFRQLSPVLDLSAFISVTVYLYLSFRLIERFYQQLEFNTVNDRYRYQLRWLHRLLTIFGLLWLLWVPYIAIDYFYYHHQLGIHAYYPLYFLLAVMTTWLSAVAFFRQETSVPAESTALFSAPLPAEMKQRGTWLKKAVQAGLYYQDPDLSLTSLAEKLELSPHELSRIINTALKKSFNDFVGEYRVAAVVQKMQNPAYDHITLLGIAFESGFNSKTTFNRTFKQITGKSPAEYKNRQKKEGPSYSLGRSPRFAKVISFQETTPTWSTHKLNRNYMFKNYFKIAWRNLTRNKSYAAINIIGMAVGIAVCMMIFIIIQYHTSFDAFHSKKDRIYRVLTEYHHQDAGNISYGKDLPFPLPLGLKTAFTQVEQVAPIFASQNDQLLIPDNNGTTVKVFKEERGLFYTQPSFFKIFDFPLLAGSYESLKDPNNVLLTKETAEKYFGDWKTAIGKSIKLQMGGFMFEHGTDVLKVSGILATIPANSDFQLKLVVSFGTGFTGDYLIKSTDWDRTVADFGCYILLPPNVAAGNFNQQLSAYSKKVKSTVNKDIQMIQPLNAVHYDTQVANYSNKSISRQLLNVLWLIAAFILSIACVNFINLSTAQAVNRAKEIGVRKVLGSSKSQLQIQFIVETFLIVAGAVILAAIITFFAVSAVSRLLELSLSFNIFSNPAIILFLFAITIVVTALAGFYPAVVLSRFSPVNALKSKLSTNSANGISLRRGLVVFQFIIAQALIIGTIIIVRQMNYFMDQPLGFDKDAVVNIPFRIDSLRMSRYDYLKNQLLAINGVQAVSYSSNTPIENNNDTWSTIKFNHSIKESDFKAITKFADEGYIPVYKLQLIAGRNLQPSMTTREFLVNESLVKSLGLKNPEDILNKEISIWDGVIKCPVVGVLKDFNDRSFRHGLAPLLVATNGTMYNQVGIKLKTTNIFSTMQSVKQIFEKSIPDFVYEYKFLDDKIAGFYKQENQLAALYKIFAAIAIFLSCLGLYGLASFMTVQRIKEVGIRKILGATSGSIVYLFSKEFVILITIAFAVAAPIAWYYMHQWLQAYAYRISISWWLLAAGGLAAILIALVTISFQAIKAAKANPVKSLRNE
;
A
#
# COMPACT_ATOMS: atom_id res chain seq x y z
N MET A 1 2.34 25.21 -6.90
CA MET A 1 3.05 24.71 -5.69
C MET A 1 2.71 23.24 -5.49
N ASN A 2 3.72 22.38 -5.40
CA ASN A 2 3.62 21.01 -4.88
C ASN A 2 4.64 20.94 -3.74
N PRO A 3 4.28 20.37 -2.59
CA PRO A 3 4.84 19.05 -2.31
C PRO A 3 3.97 18.22 -1.36
N TYR A 4 2.82 17.70 -1.80
CA TYR A 4 2.11 16.64 -1.06
C TYR A 4 1.73 15.48 -1.97
N THR A 5 2.63 15.13 -2.88
CA THR A 5 2.52 13.96 -3.73
C THR A 5 3.26 12.81 -3.07
N PHE A 6 2.51 11.89 -2.45
CA PHE A 6 2.98 10.53 -2.18
C PHE A 6 3.28 9.92 -3.56
N HIS A 7 4.53 9.98 -4.01
CA HIS A 7 4.94 9.43 -5.30
C HIS A 7 5.53 8.05 -5.02
N ILE A 8 4.72 7.00 -5.14
CA ILE A 8 5.23 5.62 -4.97
C ILE A 8 5.88 5.22 -6.29
N SER A 9 7.20 5.32 -6.36
CA SER A 9 8.03 4.80 -7.44
C SER A 9 8.11 3.27 -7.40
N LEU A 10 8.59 2.66 -8.49
CA LEU A 10 8.88 1.23 -8.52
C LEU A 10 9.94 0.85 -7.48
N PHE A 11 10.87 1.76 -7.17
CA PHE A 11 11.84 1.58 -6.11
C PHE A 11 11.17 1.55 -4.73
N ASP A 12 10.16 2.39 -4.47
CA ASP A 12 9.43 2.38 -3.20
C ASP A 12 8.72 1.05 -2.97
N LEU A 13 8.11 0.46 -4.02
CA LEU A 13 7.51 -0.88 -3.92
C LEU A 13 8.55 -1.96 -3.61
N VAL A 14 9.74 -1.87 -4.23
CA VAL A 14 10.85 -2.80 -3.97
C VAL A 14 11.39 -2.63 -2.55
N PHE A 15 11.52 -1.39 -2.06
CA PHE A 15 11.92 -1.08 -0.69
C PHE A 15 10.89 -1.57 0.32
N LEU A 16 9.59 -1.39 0.07
CA LEU A 16 8.51 -1.90 0.93
C LEU A 16 8.55 -3.43 1.03
N GLY A 17 8.81 -4.10 -0.11
CA GLY A 17 9.05 -5.54 -0.16
C GLY A 17 10.30 -5.95 0.64
N ALA A 18 11.41 -5.21 0.50
CA ALA A 18 12.67 -5.47 1.22
C ALA A 18 12.51 -5.27 2.73
N ILE A 19 11.91 -4.14 3.16
CA ILE A 19 11.56 -3.82 4.55
C ILE A 19 10.73 -4.95 5.16
N PHE A 20 9.71 -5.43 4.45
CA PHE A 20 8.89 -6.54 4.93
C PHE A 20 9.72 -7.82 5.11
N ILE A 21 10.52 -8.20 4.10
CA ILE A 21 11.37 -9.39 4.15
C ILE A 21 12.39 -9.29 5.30
N GLU A 22 13.08 -8.17 5.44
CA GLU A 22 14.07 -7.95 6.48
C GLU A 22 13.46 -7.88 7.88
N LEU A 23 12.32 -7.21 8.04
CA LEU A 23 11.60 -7.18 9.31
C LEU A 23 11.19 -8.61 9.70
N THR A 24 10.74 -9.43 8.74
CA THR A 24 10.45 -10.84 9.04
C THR A 24 11.70 -11.61 9.47
N PHE A 25 12.85 -11.41 8.82
CA PHE A 25 14.10 -12.09 9.22
C PHE A 25 14.65 -11.60 10.56
N SER A 26 14.59 -10.30 10.83
CA SER A 26 14.99 -9.69 12.10
C SER A 26 14.18 -10.28 13.26
N LEU A 27 12.84 -10.32 13.11
CA LEU A 27 11.95 -10.95 14.09
C LEU A 27 12.23 -12.46 14.21
N GLN A 28 12.46 -13.15 13.09
CA GLN A 28 12.81 -14.58 13.11
C GLN A 28 14.09 -14.86 13.89
N LEU A 29 15.15 -14.08 13.67
CA LEU A 29 16.44 -14.22 14.36
C LEU A 29 16.35 -13.86 15.84
N TRP A 30 15.57 -12.84 16.18
CA TRP A 30 15.32 -12.42 17.55
C TRP A 30 14.62 -13.49 18.38
N PHE A 31 13.63 -14.16 17.78
CA PHE A 31 12.84 -15.22 18.42
C PHE A 31 13.36 -16.64 18.16
N ALA A 32 14.40 -16.81 17.32
CA ALA A 32 15.01 -18.10 17.04
C ALA A 32 15.58 -18.72 18.33
N LYS A 33 15.27 -20.00 18.56
CA LYS A 33 15.86 -20.80 19.63
C LYS A 33 16.93 -21.70 19.04
N GLY A 34 18.17 -21.48 19.47
CA GLY A 34 19.36 -22.21 19.03
C GLY A 34 20.53 -22.00 19.99
N VAL A 35 21.57 -22.83 19.88
CA VAL A 35 22.82 -22.79 20.66
C VAL A 35 23.48 -21.41 20.61
N ASN A 36 23.31 -20.69 19.50
CA ASN A 36 23.89 -19.35 19.28
C ASN A 36 22.88 -18.20 19.45
N ARG A 37 21.86 -18.35 20.32
CA ARG A 37 20.79 -17.35 20.54
C ARG A 37 21.30 -15.92 20.74
N ALA A 38 22.39 -15.74 21.50
CA ALA A 38 22.97 -14.42 21.75
C ALA A 38 23.56 -13.81 20.46
N ALA A 39 24.21 -14.61 19.61
CA ALA A 39 24.73 -14.16 18.32
C ALA A 39 23.58 -13.81 17.37
N ASN A 40 22.55 -14.65 17.27
CA ASN A 40 21.39 -14.42 16.39
C ASN A 40 20.66 -13.11 16.72
N ARG A 41 20.65 -12.69 17.99
CA ARG A 41 20.10 -11.38 18.38
C ARG A 41 20.92 -10.20 17.86
N PHE A 42 22.25 -10.29 17.84
CA PHE A 42 23.09 -9.21 17.31
C PHE A 42 22.88 -9.02 15.80
N ILE A 43 22.79 -10.11 15.03
CA ILE A 43 22.51 -10.02 13.59
C ILE A 43 21.03 -9.65 13.30
N GLY A 44 20.10 -10.05 14.17
CA GLY A 44 18.70 -9.61 14.12
C GLY A 44 18.55 -8.11 14.39
N LEU A 45 19.34 -7.55 15.32
CA LEU A 45 19.43 -6.11 15.54
C LEU A 45 20.09 -5.41 14.35
N ALA A 46 21.14 -5.99 13.75
CA ALA A 46 21.78 -5.41 12.56
C ALA A 46 20.81 -5.33 11.37
N THR A 47 19.93 -6.32 11.20
CA THR A 47 18.85 -6.24 10.19
C THR A 47 17.77 -5.24 10.57
N ALA A 48 17.38 -5.15 11.85
CA ALA A 48 16.45 -4.11 12.28
C ALA A 48 16.98 -2.71 12.01
N THR A 49 18.29 -2.47 12.20
CA THR A 49 18.90 -1.16 11.93
C THR A 49 18.88 -0.81 10.44
N VAL A 50 19.02 -1.79 9.54
CA VAL A 50 18.87 -1.56 8.09
C VAL A 50 17.41 -1.33 7.71
N VAL A 51 16.47 -2.07 8.31
CA VAL A 51 15.02 -1.85 8.12
C VAL A 51 14.62 -0.43 8.51
N LEU A 52 15.06 0.05 9.67
CA LEU A 52 14.76 1.40 10.13
C LEU A 52 15.39 2.43 9.19
N TRP A 53 16.61 2.19 8.71
CA TRP A 53 17.26 3.08 7.76
C TRP A 53 16.54 3.10 6.40
N MET A 54 16.10 1.96 5.88
CA MET A 54 15.29 1.89 4.66
C MET A 54 13.93 2.56 4.83
N ALA A 55 13.29 2.41 6.00
CA ALA A 55 12.03 3.08 6.32
C ALA A 55 12.20 4.60 6.39
N TRP A 56 13.37 5.08 6.83
CA TRP A 56 13.73 6.50 6.78
C TRP A 56 13.92 7.01 5.35
N VAL A 57 14.70 6.31 4.52
CA VAL A 57 14.92 6.66 3.11
C VAL A 57 13.59 6.69 2.34
N LEU A 58 12.77 5.66 2.53
CA LEU A 58 11.41 5.58 1.99
C LEU A 58 10.56 6.74 2.51
N GLY A 59 10.70 7.12 3.79
CA GLY A 59 10.06 8.30 4.37
C GLY A 59 10.46 9.60 3.67
N ILE A 60 11.71 9.81 3.33
CA ILE A 60 12.12 11.06 2.64
C ILE A 60 11.46 11.18 1.25
N ASP A 61 11.31 10.06 0.53
CA ASP A 61 10.72 10.05 -0.81
C ASP A 61 9.20 10.19 -0.78
N ILE A 62 8.58 9.40 0.10
CA ILE A 62 7.14 9.36 0.27
C ILE A 62 6.62 10.64 0.96
N ARG A 63 7.50 11.38 1.64
CA ARG A 63 7.19 12.56 2.47
C ARG A 63 6.00 12.35 3.40
N PRO A 64 5.98 11.28 4.21
CA PRO A 64 4.89 11.01 5.11
C PRO A 64 4.84 12.08 6.22
N ASP A 65 5.88 12.88 6.43
CA ASP A 65 5.91 14.06 7.30
C ASP A 65 4.88 15.14 6.95
N SER A 66 4.52 15.22 5.67
CA SER A 66 3.38 16.03 5.25
C SER A 66 2.04 15.57 5.81
N PHE A 67 1.94 14.29 6.20
CA PHE A 67 0.76 13.67 6.78
C PHE A 67 0.92 13.44 8.30
N PHE A 68 2.14 13.18 8.76
CA PHE A 68 2.56 12.94 10.14
C PHE A 68 3.51 14.05 10.61
N PRO A 69 3.00 15.15 11.17
CA PRO A 69 3.85 16.09 11.89
C PRO A 69 4.67 15.33 12.95
N GLY A 70 5.98 15.30 12.75
CA GLY A 70 6.92 14.59 13.61
C GLY A 70 7.44 13.23 13.12
N TRP A 71 7.03 12.73 11.95
CA TRP A 71 7.71 11.57 11.34
C TRP A 71 9.20 11.83 11.09
N ASN A 72 9.52 13.05 10.67
CA ASN A 72 10.90 13.53 10.52
C ASN A 72 11.66 13.62 11.85
N TRP A 73 10.96 13.53 12.98
CA TRP A 73 11.52 13.47 14.33
C TRP A 73 11.63 12.04 14.86
N LEU A 74 11.54 10.99 14.04
CA LEU A 74 11.87 9.63 14.47
C LEU A 74 13.34 9.29 14.13
N PRO A 75 14.15 8.79 15.09
CA PRO A 75 15.54 8.47 14.83
C PRO A 75 15.52 7.15 14.11
N LEU A 76 15.58 7.17 12.79
CA LEU A 76 15.54 5.94 12.00
C LEU A 76 16.89 5.64 11.33
N GLN A 77 17.86 6.57 11.41
CA GLN A 77 19.22 6.39 10.92
C GLN A 77 20.13 5.84 12.03
N PHE A 78 20.36 4.51 11.99
CA PHE A 78 21.17 3.79 12.99
C PHE A 78 22.50 3.27 12.40
N SER A 79 23.02 3.92 11.37
CA SER A 79 24.15 3.43 10.55
C SER A 79 25.43 3.13 11.35
N MET A 80 25.76 3.91 12.39
CA MET A 80 26.96 3.69 13.19
C MET A 80 26.91 2.45 14.09
N SER A 81 25.72 1.90 14.35
CA SER A 81 25.55 0.70 15.17
C SER A 81 25.79 -0.61 14.40
N LEU A 82 25.72 -0.57 13.06
CA LEU A 82 25.80 -1.74 12.19
C LEU A 82 27.13 -2.50 12.33
N GLY A 83 28.26 -1.78 12.33
CA GLY A 83 29.60 -2.34 12.46
C GLY A 83 29.81 -3.12 13.77
N PRO A 84 29.59 -2.49 14.94
CA PRO A 84 29.63 -3.18 16.23
C PRO A 84 28.72 -4.40 16.32
N LEU A 85 27.49 -4.34 15.78
CA LEU A 85 26.55 -5.47 15.80
C LEU A 85 27.07 -6.68 15.00
N ILE A 86 27.64 -6.46 13.82
CA ILE A 86 28.28 -7.50 13.02
C ILE A 86 29.51 -8.07 13.75
N TYR A 87 30.32 -7.21 14.37
CA TYR A 87 31.47 -7.63 15.16
C TYR A 87 31.09 -8.52 16.35
N PHE A 88 30.08 -8.15 17.14
CA PHE A 88 29.64 -8.97 18.27
C PHE A 88 29.00 -10.29 17.84
N TYR A 89 28.33 -10.32 16.69
CA TYR A 89 27.90 -11.57 16.08
C TYR A 89 29.09 -12.49 15.77
N VAL A 90 30.13 -11.98 15.10
CA VAL A 90 31.34 -12.74 14.76
C VAL A 90 32.12 -13.15 16.01
N LEU A 91 32.24 -12.27 17.00
CA LEU A 91 32.90 -12.52 18.28
C LEU A 91 32.20 -13.64 19.05
N LYS A 92 30.85 -13.62 19.12
CA LYS A 92 30.09 -14.63 19.84
C LYS A 92 30.12 -16.00 19.14
N ILE A 93 30.23 -16.01 17.80
CA ILE A 93 30.41 -17.24 17.02
C ILE A 93 31.82 -17.82 17.16
N THR A 94 32.85 -16.97 17.17
CA THR A 94 34.25 -17.41 17.30
C THR A 94 34.62 -17.73 18.74
N ARG A 95 33.98 -17.11 19.73
CA ARG A 95 34.19 -17.34 21.17
C ARG A 95 32.84 -17.53 21.89
N PRO A 96 32.30 -18.77 21.91
CA PRO A 96 31.00 -19.05 22.53
C PRO A 96 30.91 -18.66 24.01
N GLU A 97 32.02 -18.78 24.76
CA GLU A 97 32.11 -18.46 26.20
C GLU A 97 32.08 -16.95 26.51
N TYR A 98 32.25 -16.09 25.50
CA TYR A 98 32.31 -14.64 25.71
C TYR A 98 30.99 -14.08 26.26
N GLN A 99 31.02 -13.49 27.45
CA GLN A 99 29.87 -12.79 28.03
C GLN A 99 29.95 -11.29 27.74
N PHE A 100 28.80 -10.70 27.36
CA PHE A 100 28.71 -9.28 27.08
C PHE A 100 28.76 -8.49 28.40
N ARG A 101 29.81 -7.68 28.61
CA ARG A 101 30.03 -6.85 29.81
C ARG A 101 29.77 -5.37 29.51
N TRP A 102 29.58 -4.55 30.55
CA TRP A 102 29.36 -3.10 30.44
C TRP A 102 30.43 -2.37 29.63
N LYS A 103 31.72 -2.75 29.74
CA LYS A 103 32.80 -2.16 28.93
C LYS A 103 32.59 -2.32 27.42
N ASN A 104 31.83 -3.33 26.99
CA ASN A 104 31.53 -3.57 25.58
C ASN A 104 30.51 -2.57 25.02
N LEU A 105 29.74 -1.90 25.88
CA LEU A 105 28.84 -0.82 25.46
C LEU A 105 29.62 0.38 24.90
N LEU A 106 30.89 0.55 25.26
CA LEU A 106 31.75 1.60 24.70
C LEU A 106 31.95 1.45 23.19
N HIS A 107 31.80 0.26 22.62
CA HIS A 107 31.83 0.07 21.16
C HIS A 107 30.65 0.74 20.44
N PHE A 108 29.58 1.07 21.17
CA PHE A 108 28.42 1.83 20.69
C PHE A 108 28.50 3.33 21.05
N SER A 109 29.61 3.83 21.59
CA SER A 109 29.77 5.27 21.84
C SER A 109 29.64 6.16 20.59
N PRO A 110 30.06 5.74 19.36
CA PRO A 110 29.81 6.54 18.17
C PRO A 110 28.32 6.71 17.87
N TRP A 111 27.51 5.71 18.21
CA TRP A 111 26.06 5.79 18.05
C TRP A 111 25.42 6.81 18.99
N LEU A 112 25.96 7.02 20.20
CA LEU A 112 25.51 8.10 21.09
C LEU A 112 25.81 9.48 20.51
N LEU A 113 26.94 9.65 19.81
CA LEU A 113 27.26 10.89 19.09
C LEU A 113 26.27 11.14 17.95
N GLN A 114 25.91 10.10 17.18
CA GLN A 114 24.88 10.20 16.13
C GLN A 114 23.52 10.61 16.71
N LEU A 115 23.11 10.05 17.85
CA LEU A 115 21.88 10.44 18.53
C LEU A 115 21.93 11.90 19.03
N ALA A 116 23.08 12.37 19.52
CA ALA A 116 23.23 13.75 19.98
C ALA A 116 23.13 14.76 18.83
N VAL A 117 23.77 14.49 17.68
CA VAL A 117 23.63 15.31 16.47
C VAL A 117 22.18 15.34 15.99
N TRP A 118 21.51 14.20 16.03
CA TRP A 118 20.12 14.10 15.60
C TRP A 118 19.14 14.84 16.53
N VAL A 119 19.40 14.88 17.85
CA VAL A 119 18.65 15.74 18.79
C VAL A 119 18.83 17.22 18.42
N LEU A 120 20.03 17.63 17.99
CA LEU A 120 20.28 19.01 17.54
C LEU A 120 19.51 19.32 16.24
N GLU A 121 19.47 18.39 15.28
CA GLU A 121 18.67 18.52 14.05
C GLU A 121 17.17 18.65 14.34
N ILE A 122 16.64 17.90 15.30
CA ILE A 122 15.24 18.04 15.73
C ILE A 122 15.00 19.38 16.42
N MET A 123 15.90 19.81 17.30
CA MET A 123 15.78 21.12 17.96
C MET A 123 15.76 22.26 16.93
N GLU A 124 16.57 22.18 15.87
CA GLU A 124 16.55 23.14 14.78
C GLU A 124 15.31 23.00 13.90
N SER A 125 14.86 21.78 13.60
CA SER A 125 13.60 21.52 12.88
C SER A 125 12.39 22.11 13.61
N ILE A 126 12.31 21.94 14.93
CA ILE A 126 11.28 22.54 15.78
C ILE A 126 11.37 24.07 15.75
N ARG A 127 12.59 24.63 15.75
CA ARG A 127 12.81 26.08 15.73
C ARG A 127 12.48 26.73 14.38
N THR A 128 12.78 26.05 13.28
CA THR A 128 12.65 26.57 11.90
C THR A 128 11.32 26.19 11.23
N GLY A 129 10.60 25.20 11.77
CA GLY A 129 9.39 24.66 11.17
C GLY A 129 9.63 23.82 9.91
N GLY A 130 10.89 23.58 9.53
CA GLY A 130 11.29 22.76 8.38
C GLY A 130 11.51 21.28 8.74
N ALA A 131 11.52 20.41 7.74
CA ALA A 131 11.89 19.00 7.91
C ALA A 131 13.34 18.88 8.44
N THR A 132 13.63 17.85 9.26
CA THR A 132 14.98 17.63 9.82
C THR A 132 16.06 17.56 8.75
N TYR A 133 15.78 16.91 7.61
CA TYR A 133 16.70 16.80 6.47
C TYR A 133 16.85 18.09 5.62
N ASP A 134 16.01 19.11 5.86
CA ASP A 134 16.12 20.42 5.19
C ASP A 134 16.87 21.45 6.05
N THR A 135 17.24 21.10 7.29
CA THR A 135 17.93 22.00 8.22
C THR A 135 19.40 22.28 7.83
N LEU A 136 19.92 23.43 8.27
CA LEU A 136 21.32 23.79 8.01
C LEU A 136 22.28 22.85 8.74
N ILE A 137 21.94 22.45 9.98
CA ILE A 137 22.72 21.49 10.77
C ILE A 137 22.78 20.14 10.05
N PHE A 138 21.66 19.64 9.50
CA PHE A 138 21.67 18.39 8.74
C PHE A 138 22.57 18.48 7.50
N ARG A 139 22.50 19.57 6.72
CA ARG A 139 23.37 19.74 5.54
C ARG A 139 24.86 19.78 5.89
N GLN A 140 25.22 20.34 7.03
CA GLN A 140 26.61 20.44 7.47
C GLN A 140 27.14 19.16 8.12
N LEU A 141 26.32 18.50 8.95
CA LEU A 141 26.75 17.36 9.77
C LEU A 141 26.44 15.99 9.16
N SER A 142 25.46 15.86 8.26
CA SER A 142 25.16 14.57 7.59
C SER A 142 26.36 13.99 6.85
N PRO A 143 27.13 14.75 6.04
CA PRO A 143 28.31 14.21 5.35
C PRO A 143 29.37 13.71 6.34
N VAL A 144 29.50 14.38 7.50
CA VAL A 144 30.43 14.00 8.57
C VAL A 144 29.97 12.72 9.27
N LEU A 145 28.66 12.58 9.51
CA LEU A 145 28.05 11.37 10.07
C LEU A 145 28.18 10.17 9.13
N ASP A 146 27.97 10.36 7.83
CA ASP A 146 28.07 9.31 6.82
C ASP A 146 29.52 8.84 6.65
N LEU A 147 30.49 9.77 6.62
CA LEU A 147 31.92 9.45 6.64
C LEU A 147 32.30 8.68 7.92
N SER A 148 31.80 9.12 9.07
CA SER A 148 32.07 8.48 10.37
C SER A 148 31.44 7.08 10.46
N ALA A 149 30.24 6.89 9.92
CA ALA A 149 29.59 5.59 9.82
C ALA A 149 30.35 4.66 8.87
N PHE A 150 30.85 5.17 7.74
CA PHE A 150 31.70 4.43 6.81
C PHE A 150 32.99 3.94 7.49
N ILE A 151 33.69 4.81 8.23
CA ILE A 151 34.90 4.46 8.98
C ILE A 151 34.58 3.41 10.04
N SER A 152 33.52 3.60 10.84
CA SER A 152 33.11 2.67 11.89
C SER A 152 32.87 1.26 11.33
N VAL A 153 32.00 1.14 10.32
CA VAL A 153 31.68 -0.16 9.70
C VAL A 153 32.92 -0.82 9.11
N THR A 154 33.79 -0.06 8.44
CA THR A 154 35.03 -0.58 7.85
C THR A 154 35.99 -1.13 8.92
N VAL A 155 36.19 -0.41 10.02
CA VAL A 155 37.04 -0.84 11.15
C VAL A 155 36.49 -2.13 11.78
N TYR A 156 35.19 -2.20 12.05
CA TYR A 156 34.59 -3.39 12.67
C TYR A 156 34.52 -4.60 11.73
N LEU A 157 34.40 -4.40 10.41
CA LEU A 157 34.54 -5.47 9.43
C LEU A 157 35.97 -6.01 9.40
N TYR A 158 36.98 -5.14 9.43
CA TYR A 158 38.38 -5.55 9.52
C TYR A 158 38.68 -6.33 10.80
N LEU A 159 38.19 -5.85 11.95
CA LEU A 159 38.30 -6.56 13.23
C LEU A 159 37.60 -7.93 13.20
N SER A 160 36.44 -8.01 12.55
CA SER A 160 35.71 -9.27 12.35
C SER A 160 36.50 -10.25 11.49
N PHE A 161 37.18 -9.77 10.44
CA PHE A 161 38.06 -10.58 9.60
C PHE A 161 39.24 -11.14 10.39
N ARG A 162 39.94 -10.28 11.15
CA ARG A 162 41.03 -10.66 12.05
C ARG A 162 40.60 -11.68 13.12
N LEU A 163 39.37 -11.57 13.65
CA LEU A 163 38.83 -12.54 14.60
C LEU A 163 38.66 -13.93 13.99
N ILE A 164 38.14 -14.00 12.77
CA ILE A 164 37.97 -15.27 12.05
C ILE A 164 39.34 -15.87 11.72
N GLU A 165 40.31 -15.06 11.32
CA GLU A 165 41.68 -15.50 11.03
C GLU A 165 42.38 -16.04 12.29
N ARG A 166 42.29 -15.31 13.42
CA ARG A 166 42.80 -15.77 14.72
C ARG A 166 42.13 -17.06 15.18
N PHE A 167 40.82 -17.20 14.96
CA PHE A 167 40.10 -18.44 15.27
C PHE A 167 40.69 -19.64 14.49
N TYR A 168 41.02 -19.44 13.20
CA TYR A 168 41.67 -20.48 12.40
C TYR A 168 43.12 -20.75 12.81
N GLN A 169 43.85 -19.74 13.30
CA GLN A 169 45.22 -19.90 13.81
C GLN A 169 45.30 -20.61 15.17
N GLN A 170 44.29 -20.47 16.04
CA GLN A 170 44.24 -21.09 17.37
C GLN A 170 43.86 -22.58 17.37
N LEU A 171 43.35 -23.11 16.26
CA LEU A 171 43.04 -24.54 16.11
C LEU A 171 44.32 -25.32 15.76
N GLU A 172 45.04 -25.86 16.76
CA GLU A 172 46.13 -26.82 16.52
C GLU A 172 45.60 -28.06 15.78
N PHE A 173 46.02 -28.23 14.52
CA PHE A 173 45.54 -29.30 13.66
C PHE A 173 46.17 -30.66 14.02
N ASN A 174 45.50 -31.45 14.86
CA ASN A 174 45.72 -32.90 14.87
C ASN A 174 44.94 -33.55 13.71
N THR A 175 45.61 -34.40 12.94
CA THR A 175 45.23 -34.95 11.61
C THR A 175 43.94 -35.78 11.55
N VAL A 176 43.14 -35.85 12.62
CA VAL A 176 41.97 -36.76 12.72
C VAL A 176 40.61 -36.04 12.54
N ASN A 177 40.54 -34.70 12.51
CA ASN A 177 39.24 -34.00 12.46
C ASN A 177 39.16 -32.83 11.45
N ASP A 178 39.06 -33.15 10.17
CA ASP A 178 39.01 -32.19 9.04
C ASP A 178 37.68 -31.39 8.93
N ARG A 179 36.68 -31.65 9.80
CA ARG A 179 35.36 -30.97 9.75
C ARG A 179 35.40 -29.48 10.09
N TYR A 180 36.35 -29.04 10.91
CA TYR A 180 36.39 -27.65 11.40
C TYR A 180 37.05 -26.68 10.41
N ARG A 181 37.86 -27.18 9.44
CA ARG A 181 38.56 -26.35 8.43
C ARG A 181 37.63 -25.49 7.55
N TYR A 182 36.37 -25.89 7.38
CA TYR A 182 35.42 -25.22 6.48
C TYR A 182 34.25 -24.55 7.19
N GLN A 183 34.24 -24.52 8.54
CA GLN A 183 33.05 -24.11 9.29
C GLN A 183 32.76 -22.60 9.18
N LEU A 184 33.74 -21.69 9.23
CA LEU A 184 33.51 -20.23 9.13
C LEU A 184 33.74 -19.63 7.74
N ARG A 185 34.09 -20.45 6.73
CA ARG A 185 34.38 -19.98 5.36
C ARG A 185 33.19 -19.23 4.72
N TRP A 186 31.96 -19.59 5.05
CA TRP A 186 30.77 -18.88 4.56
C TRP A 186 30.68 -17.45 5.11
N LEU A 187 30.95 -17.29 6.41
CA LEU A 187 30.89 -16.02 7.12
C LEU A 187 32.04 -15.12 6.66
N HIS A 188 33.22 -15.70 6.52
CA HIS A 188 34.38 -15.03 5.93
C HIS A 188 34.05 -14.50 4.53
N ARG A 189 33.58 -15.36 3.61
CA ARG A 189 33.21 -14.94 2.23
C ARG A 189 32.13 -13.86 2.21
N LEU A 190 31.09 -13.98 3.03
CA LEU A 190 30.04 -12.96 3.09
C LEU A 190 30.54 -11.64 3.64
N LEU A 191 31.39 -11.64 4.66
CA LEU A 191 32.01 -10.42 5.17
C LEU A 191 32.98 -9.80 4.16
N THR A 192 33.70 -10.61 3.37
CA THR A 192 34.54 -10.10 2.28
C THR A 192 33.71 -9.45 1.18
N ILE A 193 32.62 -10.11 0.74
CA ILE A 193 31.70 -9.55 -0.25
C ILE A 193 31.03 -8.28 0.28
N PHE A 194 30.59 -8.30 1.54
CA PHE A 194 30.01 -7.14 2.21
C PHE A 194 31.00 -5.98 2.26
N GLY A 195 32.28 -6.23 2.61
CA GLY A 195 33.33 -5.22 2.60
C GLY A 195 33.64 -4.66 1.20
N LEU A 196 33.68 -5.51 0.18
CA LEU A 196 33.87 -5.07 -1.22
C LEU A 196 32.73 -4.19 -1.71
N LEU A 197 31.49 -4.53 -1.38
CA LEU A 197 30.32 -3.71 -1.71
C LEU A 197 30.27 -2.42 -0.87
N TRP A 198 30.75 -2.47 0.38
CA TRP A 198 30.86 -1.28 1.22
C TRP A 198 31.81 -0.25 0.61
N LEU A 199 32.88 -0.67 -0.09
CA LEU A 199 33.77 0.24 -0.82
C LEU A 199 33.09 0.99 -1.98
N LEU A 200 31.95 0.51 -2.50
CA LEU A 200 31.18 1.24 -3.52
C LEU A 200 30.54 2.52 -2.97
N TRP A 201 30.54 2.73 -1.65
CA TRP A 201 30.14 3.98 -1.02
C TRP A 201 31.20 5.09 -1.12
N VAL A 202 32.48 4.75 -1.35
CA VAL A 202 33.59 5.72 -1.37
C VAL A 202 33.41 6.83 -2.42
N PRO A 203 33.06 6.54 -3.69
CA PRO A 203 32.84 7.58 -4.70
C PRO A 203 31.70 8.53 -4.33
N TYR A 204 30.65 8.02 -3.69
CA TYR A 204 29.48 8.81 -3.29
C TYR A 204 29.79 9.73 -2.12
N ILE A 205 30.46 9.20 -1.08
CA ILE A 205 30.94 10.00 0.05
C ILE A 205 31.94 11.07 -0.43
N ALA A 206 32.80 10.75 -1.40
CA ALA A 206 33.72 11.71 -2.00
C ALA A 206 32.97 12.82 -2.76
N ILE A 207 31.91 12.50 -3.50
CA ILE A 207 31.09 13.51 -4.18
C ILE A 207 30.39 14.42 -3.16
N ASP A 208 29.76 13.87 -2.12
CA ASP A 208 29.08 14.66 -1.09
C ASP A 208 30.05 15.55 -0.28
N TYR A 209 31.28 15.08 -0.04
CA TYR A 209 32.27 15.82 0.74
C TYR A 209 33.02 16.87 -0.08
N PHE A 210 33.42 16.56 -1.32
CA PHE A 210 34.22 17.47 -2.16
C PHE A 210 33.37 18.40 -3.05
N TYR A 211 32.15 18.00 -3.41
CA TYR A 211 31.24 18.77 -4.26
C TYR A 211 29.98 19.20 -3.47
N TYR A 212 30.20 19.94 -2.37
CA TYR A 212 29.16 20.43 -1.45
C TYR A 212 28.00 21.20 -2.12
N HIS A 213 28.21 21.72 -3.35
CA HIS A 213 27.21 22.45 -4.13
C HIS A 213 26.33 21.56 -5.04
N HIS A 214 26.62 20.27 -5.19
CA HIS A 214 25.86 19.32 -6.02
C HIS A 214 25.59 18.03 -5.21
N GLN A 215 24.75 18.12 -4.18
CA GLN A 215 24.22 16.91 -3.54
C GLN A 215 23.46 16.08 -4.60
N LEU A 216 23.90 14.84 -4.81
CA LEU A 216 23.15 13.89 -5.61
C LEU A 216 21.79 13.68 -4.93
N GLY A 217 20.69 13.74 -5.69
CA GLY A 217 19.36 13.45 -5.13
C GLY A 217 19.33 12.05 -4.49
N ILE A 218 18.50 11.87 -3.45
CA ILE A 218 18.47 10.62 -2.65
C ILE A 218 18.29 9.35 -3.50
N HIS A 219 17.63 9.47 -4.65
CA HIS A 219 17.45 8.41 -5.65
C HIS A 219 18.76 7.83 -6.20
N ALA A 220 19.86 8.60 -6.24
CA ALA A 220 21.16 8.12 -6.68
C ALA A 220 21.75 7.04 -5.74
N TYR A 221 21.32 7.03 -4.48
CA TYR A 221 21.77 6.11 -3.44
C TYR A 221 20.90 4.86 -3.33
N TYR A 222 19.75 4.80 -4.02
CA TYR A 222 18.82 3.67 -3.95
C TYR A 222 19.43 2.31 -4.31
N PRO A 223 20.27 2.20 -5.35
CA PRO A 223 20.94 0.93 -5.65
C PRO A 223 21.86 0.45 -4.52
N LEU A 224 22.52 1.36 -3.82
CA LEU A 224 23.41 1.06 -2.69
C LEU A 224 22.64 0.60 -1.45
N TYR A 225 21.56 1.31 -1.10
CA TYR A 225 20.67 0.90 -0.02
C TYR A 225 20.00 -0.45 -0.29
N PHE A 226 19.59 -0.69 -1.53
CA PHE A 226 19.03 -1.97 -1.93
C PHE A 226 20.07 -3.10 -1.86
N LEU A 227 21.30 -2.86 -2.34
CA LEU A 227 22.40 -3.83 -2.23
C LEU A 227 22.73 -4.14 -0.77
N LEU A 228 22.74 -3.12 0.10
CA LEU A 228 22.91 -3.28 1.53
C LEU A 228 21.84 -4.21 2.10
N ALA A 229 20.57 -3.93 1.82
CA ALA A 229 19.42 -4.70 2.29
C ALA A 229 19.46 -6.15 1.79
N VAL A 230 19.80 -6.36 0.52
CA VAL A 230 19.98 -7.71 -0.03
C VAL A 230 21.08 -8.45 0.72
N MET A 231 22.17 -7.79 1.07
CA MET A 231 23.28 -8.40 1.79
C MET A 231 22.97 -8.68 3.27
N THR A 232 22.32 -7.76 3.98
CA THR A 232 21.88 -7.99 5.37
C THR A 232 20.78 -9.04 5.44
N THR A 233 19.88 -9.06 4.46
CA THR A 233 18.93 -10.15 4.24
C THR A 233 19.67 -11.46 3.99
N TRP A 234 20.70 -11.49 3.14
CA TRP A 234 21.47 -12.70 2.86
C TRP A 234 22.20 -13.21 4.10
N LEU A 235 22.88 -12.31 4.81
CA LEU A 235 23.63 -12.63 6.03
C LEU A 235 22.69 -13.18 7.11
N SER A 236 21.54 -12.53 7.30
CA SER A 236 20.50 -12.93 8.26
C SER A 236 19.78 -14.19 7.86
N ALA A 237 19.47 -14.34 6.58
CA ALA A 237 18.97 -15.56 6.01
C ALA A 237 19.95 -16.69 6.35
N VAL A 238 21.20 -16.61 5.91
CA VAL A 238 22.12 -17.74 6.08
C VAL A 238 22.45 -17.98 7.56
N ALA A 239 22.50 -16.96 8.41
CA ALA A 239 22.60 -17.11 9.87
C ALA A 239 21.40 -17.91 10.43
N PHE A 240 20.19 -17.59 9.96
CA PHE A 240 18.97 -18.30 10.34
C PHE A 240 18.84 -19.69 9.68
N PHE A 241 19.44 -19.92 8.50
CA PHE A 241 19.33 -21.16 7.70
C PHE A 241 20.35 -22.25 8.09
N ARG A 242 21.45 -21.92 8.79
CA ARG A 242 22.54 -22.87 9.04
C ARG A 242 22.26 -23.80 10.24
N GLN A 243 22.56 -25.09 10.10
CA GLN A 243 22.42 -26.08 11.16
C GLN A 243 23.50 -25.85 12.23
N GLU A 244 23.06 -25.61 13.47
CA GLU A 244 23.95 -25.39 14.62
C GLU A 244 24.56 -26.72 15.06
N THR A 245 25.84 -26.93 14.76
CA THR A 245 26.65 -27.92 15.46
C THR A 245 27.31 -27.21 16.64
N SER A 246 26.92 -27.56 17.85
CA SER A 246 27.62 -27.15 19.07
C SER A 246 29.10 -27.53 18.95
N VAL A 247 29.98 -26.53 18.95
CA VAL A 247 31.35 -26.76 19.43
C VAL A 247 31.19 -27.15 20.90
N PRO A 248 31.73 -28.28 21.38
CA PRO A 248 31.60 -28.64 22.80
C PRO A 248 32.20 -27.50 23.63
N ALA A 249 31.36 -26.81 24.39
CA ALA A 249 31.79 -25.84 25.38
C ALA A 249 32.15 -26.62 26.65
N GLU A 250 33.36 -27.19 26.64
CA GLU A 250 34.12 -27.57 27.83
C GLU A 250 35.53 -28.01 27.36
N SER A 251 36.39 -27.02 27.15
CA SER A 251 37.83 -27.23 27.17
C SER A 251 38.50 -26.04 27.84
N THR A 252 38.01 -25.67 29.00
CA THR A 252 38.69 -24.76 29.92
C THR A 252 38.47 -25.30 31.34
N ALA A 253 39.58 -25.77 31.91
CA ALA A 253 39.73 -26.27 33.28
C ALA A 253 39.25 -27.71 33.60
N LEU A 254 39.82 -28.70 32.90
CA LEU A 254 40.72 -29.57 33.65
C LEU A 254 42.12 -29.06 33.32
N PHE A 255 42.69 -28.27 34.23
CA PHE A 255 44.12 -28.37 34.43
C PHE A 255 44.38 -29.87 34.60
N SER A 256 44.86 -30.53 33.56
CA SER A 256 45.61 -31.74 33.76
C SER A 256 46.73 -31.29 34.69
N ALA A 257 46.64 -31.69 35.96
CA ALA A 257 47.85 -31.92 36.74
C ALA A 257 48.85 -32.60 35.79
N PRO A 258 50.14 -32.22 35.82
CA PRO A 258 51.12 -32.87 34.97
C PRO A 258 50.88 -34.37 35.07
N LEU A 259 50.75 -35.06 33.92
CA LEU A 259 50.66 -36.53 33.91
C LEU A 259 51.70 -37.01 34.95
N PRO A 260 51.31 -37.74 36.00
CA PRO A 260 52.31 -38.29 36.90
C PRO A 260 53.31 -39.01 36.01
N ALA A 261 54.62 -38.76 36.17
CA ALA A 261 55.65 -39.43 35.37
C ALA A 261 55.41 -40.95 35.30
N GLU A 262 54.78 -41.48 36.35
CA GLU A 262 54.20 -42.81 36.49
C GLU A 262 53.24 -43.26 35.35
N MET A 263 52.29 -42.44 34.87
CA MET A 263 51.35 -42.84 33.80
C MET A 263 52.05 -43.01 32.44
N LYS A 264 53.04 -42.15 32.14
CA LYS A 264 53.84 -42.26 30.92
C LYS A 264 54.75 -43.50 31.00
N GLN A 265 55.33 -43.77 32.17
CA GLN A 265 56.09 -44.99 32.46
C GLN A 265 55.22 -46.25 32.34
N ARG A 266 54.00 -46.25 32.90
CA ARG A 266 53.03 -47.35 32.78
C ARG A 266 52.58 -47.57 31.34
N GLY A 267 52.42 -46.52 30.54
CA GLY A 267 52.16 -46.63 29.10
C GLY A 267 53.31 -47.28 28.32
N THR A 268 54.56 -46.91 28.63
CA THR A 268 55.75 -47.56 28.04
C THR A 268 55.94 -49.00 28.54
N TRP A 269 55.66 -49.28 29.81
CA TRP A 269 55.64 -50.64 30.36
C TRP A 269 54.59 -51.48 29.66
N LEU A 270 53.36 -50.99 29.50
CA LEU A 270 52.29 -51.72 28.83
C LEU A 270 52.67 -52.09 27.39
N LYS A 271 53.30 -51.16 26.66
CA LYS A 271 53.84 -51.44 25.31
C LYS A 271 54.88 -52.56 25.33
N LYS A 272 55.80 -52.55 26.31
CA LYS A 272 56.83 -53.60 26.45
C LYS A 272 56.22 -54.94 26.90
N ALA A 273 55.29 -54.94 27.84
CA ALA A 273 54.65 -56.14 28.37
C ALA A 273 53.80 -56.85 27.30
N VAL A 274 53.01 -56.09 26.53
CA VAL A 274 52.20 -56.64 25.43
C VAL A 274 53.07 -57.17 24.29
N GLN A 275 54.20 -56.52 24.02
CA GLN A 275 55.15 -56.98 23.02
C GLN A 275 55.96 -58.21 23.48
N ALA A 276 56.42 -58.24 24.73
CA ALA A 276 57.20 -59.34 25.30
C ALA A 276 56.37 -60.62 25.50
N GLY A 277 55.11 -60.47 25.95
CA GLY A 277 54.19 -61.59 26.13
C GLY A 277 53.48 -62.04 24.85
N LEU A 278 53.75 -61.39 23.70
CA LEU A 278 53.08 -61.63 22.41
C LEU A 278 51.54 -61.69 22.50
N TYR A 279 50.94 -61.04 23.51
CA TYR A 279 49.51 -61.19 23.82
C TYR A 279 48.60 -60.77 22.66
N TYR A 280 49.08 -59.90 21.77
CA TYR A 280 48.36 -59.47 20.58
C TYR A 280 48.12 -60.60 19.55
N GLN A 281 48.83 -61.73 19.62
CA GLN A 281 48.63 -62.88 18.74
C GLN A 281 47.37 -63.70 19.08
N ASP A 282 46.83 -63.53 20.29
CA ASP A 282 45.59 -64.18 20.71
C ASP A 282 44.41 -63.57 19.93
N PRO A 283 43.69 -64.34 19.08
CA PRO A 283 42.63 -63.80 18.22
C PRO A 283 41.39 -63.34 18.98
N ASP A 284 41.16 -63.86 20.20
CA ASP A 284 40.01 -63.56 21.05
C ASP A 284 40.36 -62.57 22.18
N LEU A 285 41.53 -61.92 22.09
CA LEU A 285 41.97 -60.94 23.06
C LEU A 285 40.95 -59.80 23.20
N SER A 286 40.42 -59.65 24.41
CA SER A 286 39.52 -58.60 24.84
C SER A 286 40.21 -57.73 25.89
N LEU A 287 39.65 -56.54 26.16
CA LEU A 287 40.18 -55.67 27.21
C LEU A 287 40.19 -56.38 28.56
N THR A 288 39.17 -57.18 28.85
CA THR A 288 39.06 -57.97 30.09
C THR A 288 40.09 -59.08 30.17
N SER A 289 40.29 -59.85 29.09
CA SER A 289 41.27 -60.95 29.10
C SER A 289 42.72 -60.44 29.09
N LEU A 290 43.01 -59.29 28.47
CA LEU A 290 44.33 -58.66 28.58
C LEU A 290 44.57 -58.08 29.98
N ALA A 291 43.54 -57.54 30.63
CA ALA A 291 43.66 -57.03 31.99
C ALA A 291 43.97 -58.16 32.98
N GLU A 292 43.29 -59.29 32.85
CA GLU A 292 43.54 -60.50 33.65
C GLU A 292 44.97 -61.02 33.45
N LYS A 293 45.45 -61.14 32.20
CA LYS A 293 46.83 -61.57 31.88
C LYS A 293 47.92 -60.62 32.39
N LEU A 294 47.58 -59.37 32.66
CA LEU A 294 48.50 -58.34 33.16
C LEU A 294 48.30 -58.06 34.66
N GLU A 295 47.44 -58.83 35.34
CA GLU A 295 47.06 -58.63 36.75
C GLU A 295 46.55 -57.21 37.05
N LEU A 296 45.82 -56.62 36.10
CA LEU A 296 45.24 -55.28 36.19
C LEU A 296 43.71 -55.34 36.14
N SER A 297 43.05 -54.32 36.69
CA SER A 297 41.60 -54.17 36.45
C SER A 297 41.32 -53.70 35.01
N PRO A 298 40.22 -54.12 34.37
CA PRO A 298 39.86 -53.68 33.01
C PRO A 298 39.71 -52.15 32.91
N HIS A 299 39.24 -51.52 33.99
CA HIS A 299 39.12 -50.07 34.09
C HIS A 299 40.50 -49.39 34.11
N GLU A 300 41.47 -49.91 34.86
CA GLU A 300 42.84 -49.38 34.87
C GLU A 300 43.56 -49.58 33.55
N LEU A 301 43.43 -50.76 32.92
CA LEU A 301 44.01 -51.01 31.61
C LEU A 301 43.42 -50.06 30.55
N SER A 302 42.10 -49.87 30.56
CA SER A 302 41.42 -48.91 29.70
C SER A 302 41.90 -47.48 29.96
N ARG A 303 42.06 -47.12 31.24
CA ARG A 303 42.59 -45.82 31.64
C ARG A 303 43.99 -45.62 31.10
N ILE A 304 44.91 -46.59 31.25
CA ILE A 304 46.29 -46.50 30.73
C ILE A 304 46.27 -46.36 29.20
N ILE A 305 45.50 -47.16 28.47
CA ILE A 305 45.44 -47.12 27.01
C ILE A 305 44.86 -45.78 26.51
N ASN A 306 43.77 -45.30 27.12
CA ASN A 306 43.11 -44.07 26.70
C ASN A 306 43.87 -42.80 27.13
N THR A 307 44.45 -42.77 28.33
CA THR A 307 45.12 -41.57 28.86
C THR A 307 46.62 -41.52 28.57
N ALA A 308 47.36 -42.63 28.74
CA ALA A 308 48.81 -42.64 28.50
C ALA A 308 49.15 -42.84 27.02
N LEU A 309 48.40 -43.68 26.30
CA LEU A 309 48.68 -44.00 24.89
C LEU A 309 47.78 -43.24 23.89
N LYS A 310 46.69 -42.62 24.35
CA LYS A 310 45.70 -41.90 23.53
C LYS A 310 45.14 -42.75 22.37
N LYS A 311 44.92 -44.04 22.60
CA LYS A 311 44.38 -45.00 21.61
C LYS A 311 43.15 -45.71 22.18
N SER A 312 42.33 -46.33 21.34
CA SER A 312 41.36 -47.34 21.78
C SER A 312 42.07 -48.70 21.96
N PHE A 313 41.49 -49.62 22.73
CA PHE A 313 42.03 -50.98 22.89
C PHE A 313 42.26 -51.68 21.53
N ASN A 314 41.27 -51.58 20.62
CA ASN A 314 41.36 -52.19 19.29
C ASN A 314 42.45 -51.56 18.42
N ASP A 315 42.65 -50.24 18.49
CA ASP A 315 43.72 -49.56 17.74
C ASP A 315 45.10 -49.88 18.33
N PHE A 316 45.20 -50.00 19.66
CA PHE A 316 46.42 -50.37 20.37
C PHE A 316 46.89 -51.78 20.00
N VAL A 317 46.01 -52.78 20.13
CA VAL A 317 46.32 -54.17 19.74
C VAL A 317 46.51 -54.29 18.23
N GLY A 318 45.68 -53.58 17.44
CA GLY A 318 45.74 -53.57 15.98
C GLY A 318 47.10 -53.12 15.42
N GLU A 319 47.78 -52.18 16.09
CA GLU A 319 49.13 -51.73 15.71
C GLU A 319 50.16 -52.87 15.77
N TYR A 320 50.16 -53.66 16.84
CA TYR A 320 51.06 -54.81 16.97
C TYR A 320 50.73 -55.93 15.99
N ARG A 321 49.43 -56.21 15.80
CA ARG A 321 48.99 -57.23 14.82
C ARG A 321 49.38 -56.84 13.40
N VAL A 322 49.19 -55.57 13.00
CA VAL A 322 49.61 -55.07 11.68
C VAL A 322 51.14 -55.09 11.55
N ALA A 323 51.88 -54.68 12.57
CA ALA A 323 53.34 -54.73 12.55
C ALA A 323 53.88 -56.16 12.39
N ALA A 324 53.31 -57.13 13.10
CA ALA A 324 53.64 -58.54 12.97
C ALA A 324 53.31 -59.10 11.57
N VAL A 325 52.16 -58.70 10.99
CA VAL A 325 51.83 -59.04 9.61
C VAL A 325 52.87 -58.47 8.65
N VAL A 326 53.25 -57.19 8.79
CA VAL A 326 54.25 -56.56 7.92
C VAL A 326 55.62 -57.25 8.03
N GLN A 327 56.05 -57.59 9.25
CA GLN A 327 57.29 -58.31 9.49
C GLN A 327 57.27 -59.71 8.86
N LYS A 328 56.17 -60.45 9.03
CA LYS A 328 55.99 -61.77 8.39
C LYS A 328 55.90 -61.67 6.87
N MET A 329 55.30 -60.61 6.31
CA MET A 329 55.28 -60.37 4.86
C MET A 329 56.68 -60.12 4.27
N GLN A 330 57.62 -59.62 5.08
CA GLN A 330 59.01 -59.34 4.67
C GLN A 330 59.95 -60.55 4.85
N ASN A 331 59.53 -61.56 5.62
CA ASN A 331 60.37 -62.72 5.91
C ASN A 331 60.16 -63.80 4.82
N PRO A 332 61.21 -64.21 4.08
CA PRO A 332 61.12 -65.23 3.04
C PRO A 332 60.54 -66.56 3.53
N ALA A 333 60.67 -66.87 4.82
CA ALA A 333 60.11 -68.08 5.42
C ALA A 333 58.57 -68.15 5.33
N TYR A 334 57.87 -67.01 5.17
CA TYR A 334 56.40 -66.96 5.13
C TYR A 334 55.83 -66.82 3.70
N ASP A 335 56.66 -66.92 2.65
CA ASP A 335 56.19 -66.79 1.27
C ASP A 335 55.25 -67.92 0.82
N HIS A 336 55.28 -69.06 1.51
CA HIS A 336 54.39 -70.20 1.28
C HIS A 336 52.99 -70.02 1.94
N ILE A 337 52.80 -69.01 2.78
CA ILE A 337 51.55 -68.77 3.53
C ILE A 337 50.72 -67.67 2.83
N THR A 338 49.41 -67.90 2.72
CA THR A 338 48.51 -66.89 2.16
C THR A 338 48.46 -65.63 3.03
N LEU A 339 48.17 -64.49 2.43
CA LEU A 339 48.08 -63.22 3.13
C LEU A 339 47.04 -63.22 4.27
N LEU A 340 45.99 -64.02 4.11
CA LEU A 340 44.99 -64.25 5.15
C LEU A 340 45.52 -65.19 6.25
N GLY A 341 46.31 -66.20 5.91
CA GLY A 341 47.02 -67.06 6.87
C GLY A 341 47.99 -66.26 7.75
N ILE A 342 48.78 -65.36 7.15
CA ILE A 342 49.67 -64.46 7.90
C ILE A 342 48.87 -63.57 8.86
N ALA A 343 47.69 -63.10 8.44
CA ALA A 343 46.82 -62.29 9.28
C ALA A 343 46.27 -63.10 10.48
N PHE A 344 45.81 -64.33 10.25
CA PHE A 344 45.32 -65.21 11.32
C PHE A 344 46.43 -65.53 12.33
N GLU A 345 47.63 -65.91 11.86
CA GLU A 345 48.78 -66.14 12.75
C GLU A 345 49.29 -64.87 13.45
N SER A 346 48.84 -63.69 13.03
CA SER A 346 49.17 -62.42 13.68
C SER A 346 48.03 -61.94 14.59
N GLY A 347 47.06 -62.81 14.89
CA GLY A 347 45.97 -62.57 15.85
C GLY A 347 44.73 -61.91 15.26
N PHE A 348 44.58 -61.76 13.94
CA PHE A 348 43.31 -61.29 13.38
C PHE A 348 42.29 -62.43 13.30
N ASN A 349 41.09 -62.26 13.84
CA ASN A 349 40.02 -63.26 13.78
C ASN A 349 39.13 -63.18 12.51
N SER A 350 39.29 -62.14 11.67
CA SER A 350 38.44 -61.94 10.49
C SER A 350 39.12 -61.13 9.39
N LYS A 351 38.85 -61.51 8.12
CA LYS A 351 39.36 -60.83 6.92
C LYS A 351 38.95 -59.36 6.84
N THR A 352 37.71 -59.03 7.23
CA THR A 352 37.17 -57.66 7.23
C THR A 352 37.89 -56.77 8.23
N THR A 353 38.10 -57.26 9.45
CA THR A 353 38.82 -56.53 10.50
C THR A 353 40.29 -56.35 10.14
N PHE A 354 40.93 -57.39 9.60
CA PHE A 354 42.29 -57.32 9.06
C PHE A 354 42.43 -56.25 7.98
N ASN A 355 41.63 -56.32 6.91
CA ASN A 355 41.71 -55.36 5.79
C ASN A 355 41.44 -53.92 6.24
N ARG A 356 40.44 -53.72 7.12
CA ARG A 356 40.11 -52.39 7.66
C ARG A 356 41.25 -51.84 8.51
N THR A 357 41.74 -52.61 9.47
CA THR A 357 42.78 -52.17 10.43
C THR A 357 44.11 -51.96 9.71
N PHE A 358 44.49 -52.86 8.81
CA PHE A 358 45.70 -52.73 8.00
C PHE A 358 45.66 -51.48 7.11
N LYS A 359 44.53 -51.19 6.46
CA LYS A 359 44.37 -49.97 5.65
C LYS A 359 44.33 -48.70 6.50
N GLN A 360 43.72 -48.74 7.67
CA GLN A 360 43.68 -47.62 8.60
C GLN A 360 45.09 -47.27 9.11
N ILE A 361 45.95 -48.27 9.33
CA ILE A 361 47.30 -48.07 9.88
C ILE A 361 48.34 -47.78 8.78
N THR A 362 48.32 -48.52 7.66
CA THR A 362 49.33 -48.40 6.59
C THR A 362 48.92 -47.45 5.45
N GLY A 363 47.66 -47.01 5.43
CA GLY A 363 47.08 -46.22 4.34
C GLY A 363 46.79 -46.99 3.05
N LYS A 364 47.16 -48.28 2.96
CA LYS A 364 47.03 -49.12 1.75
C LYS A 364 46.34 -50.44 2.06
N SER A 365 45.77 -51.09 1.05
CA SER A 365 45.28 -52.46 1.26
C SER A 365 46.46 -53.43 1.43
N PRO A 366 46.29 -54.53 2.19
CA PRO A 366 47.35 -55.53 2.38
C PRO A 366 47.95 -56.08 1.07
N ALA A 367 47.12 -56.28 0.05
CA ALA A 367 47.55 -56.78 -1.26
C ALA A 367 48.38 -55.73 -2.03
N GLU A 368 47.95 -54.45 -1.99
CA GLU A 368 48.74 -53.34 -2.55
C GLU A 368 50.08 -53.19 -1.83
N TYR A 369 50.10 -53.39 -0.50
CA TYR A 369 51.32 -53.31 0.30
C TYR A 369 52.33 -54.41 -0.07
N LYS A 370 51.89 -55.68 -0.16
CA LYS A 370 52.75 -56.81 -0.58
C LYS A 370 53.24 -56.67 -2.02
N ASN A 371 52.37 -56.23 -2.94
CA ASN A 371 52.74 -56.04 -4.35
C ASN A 371 53.74 -54.89 -4.56
N ARG A 372 53.75 -53.87 -3.69
CA ARG A 372 54.74 -52.79 -3.75
C ARG A 372 56.13 -53.24 -3.27
N GLN A 373 56.19 -54.10 -2.25
CA GLN A 373 57.47 -54.66 -1.77
C GLN A 373 58.16 -55.53 -2.84
N LYS A 374 57.42 -56.30 -3.65
CA LYS A 374 57.99 -57.07 -4.76
C LYS A 374 58.50 -56.20 -5.93
N LYS A 375 58.30 -54.88 -5.92
CA LYS A 375 58.63 -53.96 -7.02
C LYS A 375 59.89 -53.10 -6.79
N GLU A 376 60.64 -53.33 -5.71
CA GLU A 376 61.94 -52.67 -5.48
C GLU A 376 63.07 -53.70 -5.64
N GLY A 377 63.48 -53.91 -6.90
CA GLY A 377 64.68 -54.63 -7.34
C GLY A 377 65.21 -53.95 -8.62
N PRO A 378 66.52 -54.03 -8.92
CA PRO A 378 67.27 -52.90 -9.50
C PRO A 378 66.86 -52.52 -10.92
N SER A 379 66.94 -51.20 -11.18
CA SER A 379 66.94 -50.58 -12.50
C SER A 379 67.96 -51.26 -13.40
N TYR A 380 67.58 -51.64 -14.63
CA TYR A 380 68.35 -51.67 -15.90
C TYR A 380 67.70 -52.71 -16.84
N SER A 381 66.84 -52.28 -17.75
CA SER A 381 66.80 -52.75 -19.16
C SER A 381 65.55 -52.23 -19.87
N LEU A 382 65.82 -51.60 -21.02
CA LEU A 382 64.88 -50.99 -21.95
C LEU A 382 64.01 -52.05 -22.68
N GLY A 383 62.78 -51.66 -23.00
CA GLY A 383 62.29 -51.82 -24.37
C GLY A 383 61.19 -52.83 -24.65
N ARG A 384 60.27 -52.35 -25.51
CA ARG A 384 59.31 -53.05 -26.39
C ARG A 384 58.07 -53.69 -25.75
N SER A 385 56.95 -52.97 -25.88
CA SER A 385 55.64 -53.55 -26.24
C SER A 385 55.80 -54.40 -27.53
N PRO A 386 55.05 -55.50 -27.77
CA PRO A 386 53.60 -55.37 -28.04
C PRO A 386 52.69 -56.61 -27.80
N ARG A 387 51.39 -56.36 -28.04
CA ARG A 387 50.32 -57.26 -28.56
C ARG A 387 49.52 -58.19 -27.61
N PHE A 388 48.27 -57.76 -27.40
CA PHE A 388 46.99 -58.46 -27.58
C PHE A 388 46.90 -59.98 -27.38
N ALA A 389 46.00 -60.41 -26.48
CA ALA A 389 44.91 -61.34 -26.83
C ALA A 389 43.77 -61.30 -25.79
N LYS A 390 42.56 -61.55 -26.31
CA LYS A 390 41.22 -61.45 -25.71
C LYS A 390 40.96 -62.48 -24.60
N VAL A 391 40.14 -62.09 -23.62
CA VAL A 391 39.24 -63.01 -22.92
C VAL A 391 37.82 -62.50 -23.10
N ILE A 392 36.99 -63.33 -23.73
CA ILE A 392 35.55 -63.16 -23.88
C ILE A 392 34.89 -63.54 -22.54
N SER A 393 34.01 -62.69 -22.02
CA SER A 393 32.99 -63.10 -21.05
C SER A 393 31.63 -62.65 -21.53
N PHE A 394 30.82 -63.61 -22.00
CA PHE A 394 29.39 -63.44 -22.11
C PHE A 394 28.81 -63.19 -20.72
N GLN A 395 28.31 -61.99 -20.49
CA GLN A 395 27.24 -61.76 -19.52
C GLN A 395 26.32 -60.71 -20.14
N GLU A 396 25.05 -61.11 -20.24
CA GLU A 396 23.95 -60.33 -20.79
C GLU A 396 24.03 -58.88 -20.36
N THR A 397 24.06 -57.98 -21.34
CA THR A 397 23.92 -56.56 -21.11
C THR A 397 22.57 -56.32 -20.45
N THR A 398 22.59 -56.04 -19.14
CA THR A 398 21.53 -55.25 -18.51
C THR A 398 21.27 -54.05 -19.41
N PRO A 399 20.01 -53.73 -19.76
CA PRO A 399 19.74 -52.62 -20.65
C PRO A 399 20.37 -51.37 -20.03
N THR A 400 21.30 -50.79 -20.77
CA THR A 400 21.84 -49.47 -20.50
C THR A 400 20.66 -48.53 -20.41
N TRP A 401 20.31 -48.11 -19.19
CA TRP A 401 19.47 -46.94 -19.01
C TRP A 401 20.18 -45.81 -19.73
N SER A 402 19.67 -45.45 -20.90
CA SER A 402 20.18 -44.34 -21.68
C SER A 402 20.19 -43.13 -20.76
N THR A 403 21.34 -42.48 -20.65
CA THR A 403 21.43 -41.12 -20.11
C THR A 403 20.85 -40.18 -21.16
N HIS A 404 19.56 -40.33 -21.49
CA HIS A 404 18.79 -39.19 -21.91
C HIS A 404 18.95 -38.17 -20.77
N LYS A 405 19.76 -37.13 -20.99
CA LYS A 405 19.70 -35.89 -20.21
C LYS A 405 18.21 -35.61 -20.07
N LEU A 406 17.66 -35.80 -18.86
CA LEU A 406 16.27 -35.52 -18.55
C LEU A 406 16.04 -34.07 -18.96
N ASN A 407 15.37 -33.90 -20.10
CA ASN A 407 15.21 -32.59 -20.71
C ASN A 407 14.51 -31.69 -19.68
N ARG A 408 14.99 -30.46 -19.47
CA ARG A 408 14.48 -29.53 -18.42
C ARG A 408 12.94 -29.43 -18.43
N ASN A 409 12.33 -29.58 -19.61
CA ASN A 409 10.89 -29.55 -19.83
C ASN A 409 10.13 -30.74 -19.19
N TYR A 410 10.72 -31.93 -19.07
CA TYR A 410 10.10 -33.08 -18.40
C TYR A 410 9.96 -32.86 -16.89
N MET A 411 10.93 -32.15 -16.27
CA MET A 411 10.88 -31.84 -14.84
C MET A 411 9.76 -30.84 -14.50
N PHE A 412 9.59 -29.76 -15.30
CA PHE A 412 8.50 -28.79 -15.10
C PHE A 412 7.11 -29.41 -15.28
N LYS A 413 6.93 -30.25 -16.31
CA LYS A 413 5.68 -31.00 -16.52
C LYS A 413 5.35 -31.88 -15.31
N ASN A 414 6.37 -32.50 -14.72
CA ASN A 414 6.17 -33.34 -13.54
C ASN A 414 5.84 -32.51 -12.29
N TYR A 415 6.52 -31.37 -12.06
CA TYR A 415 6.18 -30.47 -10.95
C TYR A 415 4.75 -29.94 -11.05
N PHE A 416 4.32 -29.55 -12.24
CA PHE A 416 2.94 -29.13 -12.49
C PHE A 416 1.94 -30.27 -12.20
N LYS A 417 2.20 -31.47 -12.75
CA LYS A 417 1.34 -32.65 -12.54
C LYS A 417 1.22 -33.02 -11.06
N ILE A 418 2.33 -32.96 -10.32
CA ILE A 418 2.36 -33.26 -8.88
C ILE A 418 1.62 -32.18 -8.09
N ALA A 419 1.85 -30.90 -8.40
CA ALA A 419 1.16 -29.79 -7.75
C ALA A 419 -0.36 -29.86 -7.96
N TRP A 420 -0.81 -30.09 -9.19
CA TRP A 420 -2.22 -30.28 -9.53
C TRP A 420 -2.86 -31.45 -8.76
N ARG A 421 -2.20 -32.62 -8.74
CA ARG A 421 -2.70 -33.79 -8.00
C ARG A 421 -2.76 -33.54 -6.49
N ASN A 422 -1.86 -32.72 -5.96
CA ASN A 422 -1.88 -32.37 -4.54
C ASN A 422 -3.01 -31.38 -4.20
N LEU A 423 -3.27 -30.42 -5.08
CA LEU A 423 -4.38 -29.47 -4.95
C LEU A 423 -5.73 -30.19 -4.95
N THR A 424 -5.93 -31.14 -5.86
CA THR A 424 -7.16 -31.93 -5.94
C THR A 424 -7.33 -32.90 -4.76
N ARG A 425 -6.23 -33.34 -4.12
CA ARG A 425 -6.29 -34.13 -2.89
C ARG A 425 -6.66 -33.28 -1.67
N ASN A 426 -6.21 -32.03 -1.61
CA ASN A 426 -6.44 -31.12 -0.48
C ASN A 426 -7.46 -30.01 -0.83
N LYS A 427 -8.67 -30.40 -1.25
CA LYS A 427 -9.69 -29.50 -1.80
C LYS A 427 -10.05 -28.33 -0.89
N SER A 428 -10.22 -28.56 0.42
CA SER A 428 -10.57 -27.50 1.37
C SER A 428 -9.45 -26.46 1.53
N TYR A 429 -8.18 -26.90 1.55
CA TYR A 429 -7.03 -26.01 1.60
C TYR A 429 -6.91 -25.18 0.32
N ALA A 430 -7.05 -25.83 -0.85
CA ALA A 430 -7.02 -25.14 -2.13
C ALA A 430 -8.17 -24.14 -2.23
N ALA A 431 -9.40 -24.52 -1.86
CA ALA A 431 -10.56 -23.64 -1.92
C ALA A 431 -10.42 -22.40 -1.02
N ILE A 432 -10.02 -22.56 0.25
CA ILE A 432 -9.86 -21.42 1.18
C ILE A 432 -8.81 -20.44 0.66
N ASN A 433 -7.67 -20.93 0.17
CA ASN A 433 -6.61 -20.08 -0.35
C ASN A 433 -6.98 -19.42 -1.69
N ILE A 434 -7.60 -20.16 -2.62
CA ILE A 434 -8.06 -19.61 -3.90
C ILE A 434 -9.11 -18.53 -3.65
N ILE A 435 -10.11 -18.77 -2.79
CA ILE A 435 -11.15 -17.77 -2.49
C ILE A 435 -10.55 -16.56 -1.77
N GLY A 436 -9.71 -16.76 -0.75
CA GLY A 436 -9.07 -15.67 -0.01
C GLY A 436 -8.18 -14.80 -0.90
N MET A 437 -7.35 -15.41 -1.74
CA MET A 437 -6.53 -14.69 -2.72
C MET A 437 -7.39 -14.04 -3.81
N ALA A 438 -8.43 -14.71 -4.30
CA ALA A 438 -9.29 -14.17 -5.37
C ALA A 438 -10.02 -12.92 -4.92
N VAL A 439 -10.57 -12.91 -3.70
CA VAL A 439 -11.23 -11.72 -3.13
C VAL A 439 -10.23 -10.58 -2.92
N GLY A 440 -9.04 -10.86 -2.35
CA GLY A 440 -8.01 -9.84 -2.16
C GLY A 440 -7.52 -9.23 -3.49
N ILE A 441 -7.26 -10.07 -4.49
CA ILE A 441 -6.83 -9.65 -5.82
C ILE A 441 -7.95 -8.91 -6.55
N ALA A 442 -9.22 -9.34 -6.44
CA ALA A 442 -10.36 -8.65 -7.05
C ALA A 442 -10.53 -7.23 -6.52
N VAL A 443 -10.36 -7.02 -5.21
CA VAL A 443 -10.38 -5.66 -4.63
C VAL A 443 -9.23 -4.82 -5.15
N CYS A 444 -8.01 -5.38 -5.20
CA CYS A 444 -6.86 -4.68 -5.78
C CYS A 444 -7.10 -4.32 -7.24
N MET A 445 -7.74 -5.22 -8.00
CA MET A 445 -8.10 -4.98 -9.39
C MET A 445 -9.13 -3.87 -9.55
N MET A 446 -10.17 -3.86 -8.69
CA MET A 446 -11.18 -2.81 -8.71
C MET A 446 -10.58 -1.44 -8.39
N ILE A 447 -9.74 -1.37 -7.34
CA ILE A 447 -9.02 -0.15 -6.98
C ILE A 447 -8.09 0.29 -8.12
N PHE A 448 -7.37 -0.65 -8.74
CA PHE A 448 -6.53 -0.35 -9.90
C PHE A 448 -7.33 0.24 -11.07
N ILE A 449 -8.53 -0.29 -11.38
CA ILE A 449 -9.40 0.25 -12.45
C ILE A 449 -9.86 1.67 -12.11
N ILE A 450 -10.24 1.93 -10.86
CA ILE A 450 -10.63 3.28 -10.39
C ILE A 450 -9.46 4.25 -10.54
N ILE A 451 -8.27 3.85 -10.09
CA ILE A 451 -7.06 4.68 -10.19
C ILE A 451 -6.66 4.87 -11.65
N GLN A 452 -6.75 3.85 -12.48
CA GLN A 452 -6.50 3.95 -13.92
C GLN A 452 -7.46 4.94 -14.57
N TYR A 453 -8.75 4.88 -14.23
CA TYR A 453 -9.75 5.83 -14.72
C TYR A 453 -9.34 7.28 -14.39
N HIS A 454 -9.04 7.59 -13.13
CA HIS A 454 -8.65 8.93 -12.69
C HIS A 454 -7.27 9.40 -13.22
N THR A 455 -6.31 8.49 -13.35
CA THR A 455 -4.96 8.81 -13.85
C THR A 455 -4.89 8.95 -15.36
N SER A 456 -5.88 8.43 -16.09
CA SER A 456 -5.97 8.51 -17.54
C SER A 456 -6.69 9.76 -18.07
N PHE A 457 -7.08 10.69 -17.19
CA PHE A 457 -7.80 11.90 -17.59
C PHE A 457 -6.98 12.76 -18.56
N ASP A 458 -7.60 13.10 -19.69
CA ASP A 458 -7.05 13.94 -20.76
C ASP A 458 -5.68 13.47 -21.29
N ALA A 459 -5.36 12.18 -21.11
CA ALA A 459 -4.08 11.59 -21.49
C ALA A 459 -3.94 11.35 -23.01
N PHE A 460 -5.05 11.42 -23.75
CA PHE A 460 -5.11 11.17 -25.20
C PHE A 460 -4.67 12.38 -26.05
N HIS A 461 -4.47 13.56 -25.45
CA HIS A 461 -3.97 14.73 -26.16
C HIS A 461 -2.45 14.63 -26.41
N SER A 462 -2.05 14.80 -27.66
CA SER A 462 -0.66 14.79 -28.14
C SER A 462 0.22 15.87 -27.51
N LYS A 463 -0.37 17.02 -27.16
CA LYS A 463 0.35 18.19 -26.63
C LYS A 463 0.25 18.36 -25.11
N LYS A 464 -0.29 17.38 -24.39
CA LYS A 464 -0.68 17.47 -22.96
C LYS A 464 0.37 18.10 -22.03
N ASP A 465 1.65 17.87 -22.26
CA ASP A 465 2.74 18.37 -21.39
C ASP A 465 2.99 19.88 -21.53
N ARG A 466 2.41 20.51 -22.58
CA ARG A 466 2.55 21.94 -22.89
C ARG A 466 1.23 22.71 -22.79
N ILE A 467 0.14 22.05 -22.38
CA ILE A 467 -1.18 22.66 -22.21
C ILE A 467 -1.32 23.15 -20.77
N TYR A 468 -1.70 24.42 -20.63
CA TYR A 468 -1.90 25.04 -19.33
C TYR A 468 -3.27 25.73 -19.25
N ARG A 469 -3.93 25.60 -18.10
CA ARG A 469 -5.11 26.36 -17.69
C ARG A 469 -4.67 27.63 -16.98
N VAL A 470 -5.26 28.77 -17.29
CA VAL A 470 -5.04 30.02 -16.56
C VAL A 470 -5.98 30.07 -15.35
N LEU A 471 -5.46 30.45 -14.18
CA LEU A 471 -6.15 30.54 -12.89
C LEU A 471 -5.97 31.92 -12.28
N THR A 472 -7.02 32.40 -11.60
CA THR A 472 -6.97 33.57 -10.73
C THR A 472 -6.55 33.14 -9.32
N GLU A 473 -5.49 33.75 -8.82
CA GLU A 473 -5.09 33.72 -7.42
C GLU A 473 -5.75 34.92 -6.71
N TYR A 474 -6.74 34.62 -5.87
CA TYR A 474 -7.46 35.62 -5.08
C TYR A 474 -6.69 35.95 -3.81
N HIS A 475 -6.34 37.22 -3.66
CA HIS A 475 -5.68 37.74 -2.46
C HIS A 475 -6.71 38.45 -1.59
N HIS A 476 -7.34 37.70 -0.69
CA HIS A 476 -8.30 38.26 0.28
C HIS A 476 -7.59 39.23 1.24
N GLN A 477 -8.23 40.35 1.57
CA GLN A 477 -7.60 41.44 2.33
C GLN A 477 -7.29 41.07 3.80
N ASP A 478 -7.95 40.06 4.40
CA ASP A 478 -7.88 39.81 5.86
C ASP A 478 -7.57 38.37 6.32
N ALA A 479 -7.13 37.49 5.45
CA ALA A 479 -6.50 36.25 5.89
C ALA A 479 -5.32 35.97 4.99
N GLY A 480 -4.17 35.57 5.53
CA GLY A 480 -3.05 35.02 4.74
C GLY A 480 -3.40 33.76 3.90
N ASN A 481 -4.69 33.47 3.72
CA ASN A 481 -5.25 32.43 2.89
C ASN A 481 -5.48 32.96 1.48
N ILE A 482 -4.56 32.59 0.60
CA ILE A 482 -4.70 32.68 -0.84
C ILE A 482 -5.69 31.59 -1.28
N SER A 483 -6.64 31.94 -2.15
CA SER A 483 -7.53 30.95 -2.78
C SER A 483 -7.42 31.01 -4.30
N TYR A 484 -7.62 29.90 -4.98
CA TYR A 484 -7.50 29.82 -6.44
C TYR A 484 -8.87 29.60 -7.08
N GLY A 485 -9.12 30.24 -8.21
CA GLY A 485 -10.31 30.00 -9.02
C GLY A 485 -10.01 29.91 -10.50
N LYS A 486 -10.88 29.20 -11.21
CA LYS A 486 -10.84 29.06 -12.68
C LYS A 486 -11.48 30.24 -13.40
N ASP A 487 -12.14 31.13 -12.66
CA ASP A 487 -12.93 32.23 -13.20
C ASP A 487 -12.00 33.39 -13.57
N LEU A 488 -12.09 33.84 -14.82
CA LEU A 488 -11.18 34.83 -15.39
C LEU A 488 -11.93 36.12 -15.76
N PRO A 489 -11.22 37.27 -15.85
CA PRO A 489 -11.76 38.46 -16.48
C PRO A 489 -11.98 38.24 -17.98
N PHE A 490 -13.10 38.71 -18.52
CA PHE A 490 -13.46 38.55 -19.92
C PHE A 490 -12.39 39.04 -20.94
N PRO A 491 -11.68 40.18 -20.73
CA PRO A 491 -10.67 40.65 -21.69
C PRO A 491 -9.34 39.86 -21.66
N LEU A 492 -9.14 38.97 -20.68
CA LEU A 492 -7.86 38.29 -20.48
C LEU A 492 -7.37 37.48 -21.69
N PRO A 493 -8.19 36.64 -22.38
CA PRO A 493 -7.70 35.85 -23.51
C PRO A 493 -7.19 36.71 -24.68
N LEU A 494 -7.84 37.85 -24.93
CA LEU A 494 -7.39 38.80 -25.97
C LEU A 494 -6.08 39.48 -25.54
N GLY A 495 -5.99 39.92 -24.27
CA GLY A 495 -4.77 40.52 -23.73
C GLY A 495 -3.58 39.55 -23.72
N LEU A 496 -3.81 38.26 -23.44
CA LEU A 496 -2.77 37.23 -23.53
C LEU A 496 -2.23 37.10 -24.95
N LYS A 497 -3.12 37.09 -25.95
CA LYS A 497 -2.74 36.98 -27.36
C LYS A 497 -1.95 38.21 -27.85
N THR A 498 -2.29 39.40 -27.37
CA THR A 498 -1.61 40.66 -27.76
C THR A 498 -0.30 40.89 -26.99
N ALA A 499 -0.27 40.62 -25.68
CA ALA A 499 0.88 40.89 -24.84
C ALA A 499 1.97 39.81 -24.92
N PHE A 500 1.59 38.57 -25.22
CA PHE A 500 2.52 37.43 -25.27
C PHE A 500 2.49 36.77 -26.65
N THR A 501 3.17 37.39 -27.62
CA THR A 501 3.31 36.86 -28.99
C THR A 501 4.02 35.49 -29.04
N GLN A 502 4.75 35.13 -27.98
CA GLN A 502 5.40 33.83 -27.80
C GLN A 502 4.42 32.67 -27.50
N VAL A 503 3.15 32.92 -27.16
CA VAL A 503 2.18 31.86 -26.87
C VAL A 503 1.64 31.30 -28.18
N GLU A 504 1.77 29.99 -28.41
CA GLU A 504 1.39 29.36 -29.69
C GLU A 504 -0.13 29.45 -29.96
N GLN A 505 -0.95 29.18 -28.94
CA GLN A 505 -2.41 29.21 -29.03
C GLN A 505 -3.01 29.68 -27.70
N VAL A 506 -4.07 30.48 -27.81
CA VAL A 506 -4.92 30.90 -26.69
C VAL A 506 -6.36 30.53 -27.03
N ALA A 507 -7.03 29.82 -26.13
CA ALA A 507 -8.39 29.34 -26.31
C ALA A 507 -9.27 29.74 -25.12
N PRO A 508 -10.20 30.69 -25.28
CA PRO A 508 -11.23 30.94 -24.29
C PRO A 508 -12.22 29.78 -24.25
N ILE A 509 -12.76 29.50 -23.07
CA ILE A 509 -13.80 28.50 -22.86
C ILE A 509 -14.80 29.01 -21.84
N PHE A 510 -16.07 28.89 -22.18
CA PHE A 510 -17.16 29.20 -21.27
C PHE A 510 -18.09 27.99 -21.20
N ALA A 511 -18.31 27.47 -19.99
CA ALA A 511 -19.18 26.32 -19.77
C ALA A 511 -20.55 26.82 -19.31
N SER A 512 -21.58 26.58 -20.12
CA SER A 512 -22.96 26.89 -19.73
C SER A 512 -23.62 25.69 -19.04
N GLN A 513 -24.58 25.98 -18.16
CA GLN A 513 -25.28 24.98 -17.35
C GLN A 513 -26.79 25.22 -17.38
N ASN A 514 -27.58 24.16 -17.26
CA ASN A 514 -29.05 24.19 -17.25
C ASN A 514 -29.66 24.84 -18.53
N ASP A 515 -29.03 24.60 -19.67
CA ASP A 515 -29.45 25.11 -20.97
C ASP A 515 -30.68 24.38 -21.50
N GLN A 516 -31.54 25.12 -22.19
CA GLN A 516 -32.72 24.57 -22.82
C GLN A 516 -32.60 24.70 -24.34
N LEU A 517 -32.93 23.62 -25.03
CA LEU A 517 -32.74 23.46 -26.47
C LEU A 517 -34.07 23.12 -27.11
N LEU A 518 -34.49 23.96 -28.03
CA LEU A 518 -35.74 23.83 -28.78
C LEU A 518 -35.37 23.42 -30.21
N ILE A 519 -35.87 22.27 -30.66
CA ILE A 519 -35.64 21.77 -32.01
C ILE A 519 -36.84 22.15 -32.90
N PRO A 520 -36.66 23.08 -33.86
CA PRO A 520 -37.68 23.42 -34.83
C PRO A 520 -37.86 22.35 -35.91
N ASP A 521 -39.07 22.23 -36.45
CA ASP A 521 -39.34 21.52 -37.72
C ASP A 521 -38.89 22.35 -38.93
N ASN A 522 -39.02 21.79 -40.14
CA ASN A 522 -38.77 22.49 -41.41
C ASN A 522 -39.57 23.79 -41.57
N ASN A 523 -40.71 23.93 -40.85
CA ASN A 523 -41.54 25.14 -40.84
C ASN A 523 -41.21 26.12 -39.69
N GLY A 524 -40.19 25.85 -38.87
CA GLY A 524 -39.74 26.73 -37.78
C GLY A 524 -40.47 26.57 -36.43
N THR A 525 -41.52 25.74 -36.37
CA THR A 525 -42.28 25.40 -35.16
C THR A 525 -41.51 24.40 -34.28
N THR A 526 -41.41 24.64 -32.98
CA THR A 526 -40.70 23.74 -32.05
C THR A 526 -41.44 22.40 -31.91
N VAL A 527 -40.76 21.29 -32.22
CA VAL A 527 -41.33 19.93 -32.12
C VAL A 527 -40.81 19.19 -30.88
N LYS A 528 -39.55 19.42 -30.50
CA LYS A 528 -38.91 18.77 -29.36
C LYS A 528 -38.20 19.78 -28.48
N VAL A 529 -38.29 19.56 -27.16
CA VAL A 529 -37.64 20.37 -26.14
C VAL A 529 -36.72 19.48 -25.32
N PHE A 530 -35.46 19.86 -25.20
CA PHE A 530 -34.48 19.18 -24.38
C PHE A 530 -33.89 20.14 -23.35
N LYS A 531 -33.53 19.62 -22.19
CA LYS A 531 -32.73 20.33 -21.20
C LYS A 531 -31.42 19.61 -21.02
N GLU A 532 -30.32 20.34 -21.12
CA GLU A 532 -28.99 19.83 -20.85
C GLU A 532 -28.48 20.49 -19.57
N GLU A 533 -28.40 19.72 -18.48
CA GLU A 533 -27.86 20.23 -17.21
C GLU A 533 -26.41 20.72 -17.40
N ARG A 534 -25.60 20.02 -18.22
CA ARG A 534 -24.20 20.33 -18.55
C ARG A 534 -23.79 19.77 -19.90
N GLY A 535 -22.68 20.30 -20.42
CA GLY A 535 -22.02 19.82 -21.64
C GLY A 535 -22.07 20.80 -22.81
N LEU A 536 -22.59 22.01 -22.58
CA LEU A 536 -22.59 23.09 -23.56
C LEU A 536 -21.41 24.02 -23.29
N PHE A 537 -20.54 24.18 -24.30
CA PHE A 537 -19.34 24.98 -24.19
C PHE A 537 -19.27 25.99 -25.31
N TYR A 538 -18.93 27.24 -25.00
CA TYR A 538 -18.58 28.24 -26.01
C TYR A 538 -17.07 28.30 -26.15
N THR A 539 -16.55 28.12 -27.37
CA THR A 539 -15.11 28.18 -27.63
C THR A 539 -14.79 28.56 -29.08
N GLN A 540 -13.50 28.76 -29.35
CA GLN A 540 -12.96 29.12 -30.66
C GLN A 540 -12.27 27.92 -31.32
N PRO A 541 -12.00 27.96 -32.64
CA PRO A 541 -11.23 26.90 -33.31
C PRO A 541 -9.85 26.65 -32.70
N SER A 542 -9.25 27.65 -32.02
CA SER A 542 -7.98 27.48 -31.31
C SER A 542 -8.04 26.40 -30.22
N PHE A 543 -9.20 26.16 -29.61
CA PHE A 543 -9.39 25.07 -28.64
C PHE A 543 -9.10 23.70 -29.26
N PHE A 544 -9.59 23.43 -30.46
CA PHE A 544 -9.34 22.18 -31.18
C PHE A 544 -7.93 22.09 -31.80
N LYS A 545 -7.15 23.19 -31.78
CA LYS A 545 -5.71 23.18 -32.09
C LYS A 545 -4.86 22.82 -30.85
N ILE A 546 -5.42 23.03 -29.66
CA ILE A 546 -4.82 22.66 -28.37
C ILE A 546 -5.19 21.22 -28.01
N PHE A 547 -6.46 20.84 -28.16
CA PHE A 547 -7.02 19.55 -27.75
C PHE A 547 -7.40 18.67 -28.93
N ASP A 548 -6.93 17.42 -28.90
CA ASP A 548 -7.16 16.42 -29.95
C ASP A 548 -8.51 15.69 -29.79
N PHE A 549 -9.60 16.37 -30.12
CA PHE A 549 -10.90 15.71 -30.28
C PHE A 549 -11.09 15.24 -31.73
N PRO A 550 -11.71 14.07 -32.00
CA PRO A 550 -11.93 13.61 -33.38
C PRO A 550 -13.20 14.22 -33.99
N LEU A 551 -13.11 14.71 -35.23
CA LEU A 551 -14.25 15.18 -36.01
C LEU A 551 -14.71 14.07 -36.97
N LEU A 552 -16.01 13.77 -36.98
CA LEU A 552 -16.61 12.82 -37.92
C LEU A 552 -17.06 13.51 -39.22
N ALA A 553 -17.55 14.75 -39.13
CA ALA A 553 -18.01 15.52 -40.28
C ALA A 553 -18.01 17.04 -39.98
N GLY A 554 -17.83 17.87 -41.02
CA GLY A 554 -17.77 19.33 -40.90
C GLY A 554 -16.34 19.87 -40.74
N SER A 555 -16.18 21.05 -40.13
CA SER A 555 -14.86 21.66 -39.86
C SER A 555 -14.86 22.47 -38.56
N TYR A 556 -13.75 22.41 -37.80
CA TYR A 556 -13.54 23.23 -36.60
C TYR A 556 -13.51 24.73 -36.90
N GLU A 557 -13.09 25.10 -38.11
CA GLU A 557 -12.98 26.50 -38.53
C GLU A 557 -14.37 27.17 -38.65
N SER A 558 -15.46 26.38 -38.70
CA SER A 558 -16.83 26.91 -38.64
C SER A 558 -17.15 27.64 -37.33
N LEU A 559 -16.40 27.38 -36.24
CA LEU A 559 -16.53 28.09 -34.98
C LEU A 559 -15.90 29.50 -34.99
N LYS A 560 -15.38 29.97 -36.13
CA LYS A 560 -15.03 31.40 -36.30
C LYS A 560 -16.27 32.27 -36.46
N ASP A 561 -17.27 31.74 -37.17
CA ASP A 561 -18.48 32.47 -37.47
C ASP A 561 -19.47 32.30 -36.30
N PRO A 562 -20.11 33.38 -35.82
CA PRO A 562 -21.14 33.29 -34.78
C PRO A 562 -22.31 32.38 -35.21
N ASN A 563 -23.09 31.90 -34.23
CA ASN A 563 -24.28 31.06 -34.42
C ASN A 563 -24.02 29.66 -35.00
N ASN A 564 -22.78 29.21 -35.07
CA ASN A 564 -22.45 27.82 -35.43
C ASN A 564 -22.28 26.94 -34.19
N VAL A 565 -22.71 25.67 -34.30
CA VAL A 565 -22.57 24.67 -33.23
C VAL A 565 -22.06 23.34 -33.76
N LEU A 566 -21.12 22.73 -33.03
CA LEU A 566 -20.72 21.34 -33.21
C LEU A 566 -21.46 20.46 -32.20
N LEU A 567 -21.91 19.28 -32.63
CA LEU A 567 -22.57 18.30 -31.76
C LEU A 567 -21.74 17.03 -31.66
N THR A 568 -21.74 16.35 -30.52
CA THR A 568 -21.25 14.96 -30.50
C THR A 568 -22.21 14.03 -31.22
N LYS A 569 -21.70 12.91 -31.72
CA LYS A 569 -22.50 11.86 -32.36
C LYS A 569 -23.75 11.49 -31.55
N GLU A 570 -23.57 11.22 -30.26
CA GLU A 570 -24.66 10.84 -29.34
C GLU A 570 -25.71 11.94 -29.19
N THR A 571 -25.28 13.20 -29.13
CA THR A 571 -26.17 14.36 -29.02
C THR A 571 -26.95 14.58 -30.32
N ALA A 572 -26.29 14.40 -31.46
CA ALA A 572 -26.91 14.51 -32.78
C ALA A 572 -27.96 13.39 -33.01
N GLU A 573 -27.66 12.15 -32.60
CA GLU A 573 -28.61 11.04 -32.61
C GLU A 573 -29.79 11.29 -31.66
N LYS A 574 -29.53 11.80 -30.45
CA LYS A 574 -30.59 12.17 -29.48
C LYS A 574 -31.56 13.22 -30.05
N TYR A 575 -31.04 14.22 -30.74
CA TYR A 575 -31.82 15.37 -31.24
C TYR A 575 -32.53 15.07 -32.56
N PHE A 576 -31.82 14.49 -33.51
CA PHE A 576 -32.28 14.33 -34.89
C PHE A 576 -32.52 12.88 -35.32
N GLY A 577 -32.31 11.90 -34.43
CA GLY A 577 -32.45 10.45 -34.69
C GLY A 577 -31.24 9.82 -35.37
N ASP A 578 -30.60 10.53 -36.30
CA ASP A 578 -29.37 10.11 -36.97
C ASP A 578 -28.40 11.29 -37.12
N TRP A 579 -27.13 11.07 -36.74
CA TRP A 579 -26.08 12.09 -36.78
C TRP A 579 -25.74 12.55 -38.20
N LYS A 580 -25.90 11.69 -39.21
CA LYS A 580 -25.60 12.05 -40.60
C LYS A 580 -26.54 13.13 -41.14
N THR A 581 -27.78 13.17 -40.63
CA THR A 581 -28.80 14.14 -41.06
C THR A 581 -28.80 15.42 -40.23
N ALA A 582 -27.95 15.52 -39.21
CA ALA A 582 -27.96 16.63 -38.27
C ALA A 582 -27.30 17.90 -38.85
N ILE A 583 -26.37 17.76 -39.79
CA ILE A 583 -25.63 18.89 -40.38
C ILE A 583 -26.58 19.82 -41.13
N GLY A 584 -26.44 21.13 -40.90
CA GLY A 584 -27.24 22.17 -41.54
C GLY A 584 -28.59 22.43 -40.87
N LYS A 585 -29.03 21.58 -39.94
CA LYS A 585 -30.26 21.82 -39.14
C LYS A 585 -30.03 22.93 -38.11
N SER A 586 -31.13 23.56 -37.70
CA SER A 586 -31.12 24.65 -36.72
C SER A 586 -31.54 24.16 -35.33
N ILE A 587 -30.97 24.76 -34.29
CA ILE A 587 -31.29 24.53 -32.88
C ILE A 587 -31.49 25.90 -32.24
N LYS A 588 -32.62 26.10 -31.57
CA LYS A 588 -32.86 27.30 -30.78
C LYS A 588 -32.33 27.05 -29.36
N LEU A 589 -31.25 27.75 -28.99
CA LEU A 589 -30.64 27.67 -27.67
C LEU A 589 -31.20 28.78 -26.78
N GLN A 590 -31.66 28.39 -25.61
CA GLN A 590 -31.99 29.28 -24.51
C GLN A 590 -31.01 29.02 -23.37
N MET A 591 -30.05 29.94 -23.18
CA MET A 591 -28.96 29.75 -22.23
C MET A 591 -29.46 29.78 -20.78
N GLY A 592 -29.07 28.81 -19.96
CA GLY A 592 -29.52 28.69 -18.56
C GLY A 592 -28.62 29.42 -17.58
N GLY A 593 -29.22 30.11 -16.60
CA GLY A 593 -28.53 30.38 -15.34
C GLY A 593 -27.64 31.62 -15.24
N PHE A 594 -27.79 32.64 -16.09
CA PHE A 594 -27.11 33.93 -15.88
C PHE A 594 -28.06 35.02 -15.38
N MET A 595 -27.54 35.91 -14.52
CA MET A 595 -28.24 37.06 -13.90
C MET A 595 -28.78 38.09 -14.91
N PHE A 596 -28.49 37.95 -16.21
CA PHE A 596 -28.85 38.91 -17.24
C PHE A 596 -29.53 38.22 -18.42
N GLU A 597 -30.55 38.90 -18.93
CA GLU A 597 -31.47 38.46 -19.98
C GLU A 597 -30.73 38.27 -21.31
N HIS A 598 -30.74 37.06 -21.87
CA HIS A 598 -30.32 36.81 -23.25
C HIS A 598 -31.45 36.19 -24.05
N GLY A 599 -31.60 36.67 -25.27
CA GLY A 599 -32.60 36.16 -26.22
C GLY A 599 -32.37 34.69 -26.58
N THR A 600 -33.29 34.13 -27.36
CA THR A 600 -33.13 32.78 -27.91
C THR A 600 -32.17 32.83 -29.09
N ASP A 601 -31.01 32.19 -28.97
CA ASP A 601 -30.00 32.11 -30.03
C ASP A 601 -30.39 31.02 -31.04
N VAL A 602 -30.37 31.32 -32.33
CA VAL A 602 -30.60 30.33 -33.40
C VAL A 602 -29.25 29.82 -33.88
N LEU A 603 -28.93 28.57 -33.54
CA LEU A 603 -27.67 27.92 -33.88
C LEU A 603 -27.83 27.00 -35.09
N LYS A 604 -26.85 26.99 -35.99
CA LYS A 604 -26.76 26.07 -37.12
C LYS A 604 -25.73 24.98 -36.85
N VAL A 605 -26.10 23.72 -37.04
CA VAL A 605 -25.19 22.58 -36.88
C VAL A 605 -24.17 22.57 -38.01
N SER A 606 -22.90 22.84 -37.69
CA SER A 606 -21.81 22.98 -38.65
C SER A 606 -20.83 21.79 -38.68
N GLY A 607 -20.92 20.88 -37.71
CA GLY A 607 -20.11 19.67 -37.67
C GLY A 607 -20.47 18.72 -36.53
N ILE A 608 -19.94 17.49 -36.64
CA ILE A 608 -20.22 16.39 -35.73
C ILE A 608 -18.90 15.84 -35.17
N LEU A 609 -18.75 15.90 -33.84
CA LEU A 609 -17.65 15.31 -33.09
C LEU A 609 -17.91 13.81 -32.84
N ALA A 610 -16.84 13.03 -32.75
CA ALA A 610 -16.92 11.66 -32.24
C ALA A 610 -17.35 11.63 -30.76
N THR A 611 -17.74 10.46 -30.26
CA THR A 611 -18.00 10.26 -28.82
C THR A 611 -16.76 10.65 -28.01
N ILE A 612 -16.98 11.51 -27.02
CA ILE A 612 -15.91 12.00 -26.15
C ILE A 612 -15.55 10.91 -25.13
N PRO A 613 -14.26 10.65 -24.87
CA PRO A 613 -13.85 9.74 -23.82
C PRO A 613 -14.40 10.17 -22.45
N ALA A 614 -14.89 9.21 -21.67
CA ALA A 614 -15.48 9.51 -20.37
C ALA A 614 -14.45 9.90 -19.29
N ASN A 615 -13.17 9.72 -19.56
CA ASN A 615 -12.00 10.19 -18.80
C ASN A 615 -11.45 11.50 -19.41
N SER A 616 -12.32 12.48 -19.60
CA SER A 616 -11.94 13.84 -20.01
C SER A 616 -12.56 14.86 -19.08
N ASP A 617 -11.82 15.92 -18.74
CA ASP A 617 -12.36 17.04 -17.97
C ASP A 617 -13.38 17.85 -18.79
N PHE A 618 -13.44 17.63 -20.11
CA PHE A 618 -14.37 18.27 -21.03
C PHE A 618 -15.40 17.26 -21.55
N GLN A 619 -16.53 17.13 -20.86
CA GLN A 619 -17.66 16.32 -21.34
C GLN A 619 -18.49 17.11 -22.37
N LEU A 620 -17.89 17.38 -23.53
CA LEU A 620 -18.50 18.17 -24.61
C LEU A 620 -19.72 17.44 -25.17
N LYS A 621 -20.86 18.13 -25.26
CA LYS A 621 -22.07 17.66 -25.98
C LYS A 621 -22.41 18.61 -27.12
N LEU A 622 -22.44 19.90 -26.81
CA LEU A 622 -22.62 21.00 -27.76
C LEU A 622 -21.45 21.96 -27.62
N VAL A 623 -20.86 22.35 -28.74
CA VAL A 623 -19.78 23.34 -28.78
C VAL A 623 -20.21 24.50 -29.66
N VAL A 624 -20.52 25.63 -29.05
CA VAL A 624 -21.01 26.85 -29.70
C VAL A 624 -19.84 27.77 -30.02
N SER A 625 -19.93 28.50 -31.12
CA SER A 625 -18.96 29.52 -31.52
C SER A 625 -18.87 30.64 -30.47
N PHE A 626 -17.65 30.90 -29.98
CA PHE A 626 -17.36 31.98 -29.05
C PHE A 626 -17.44 33.34 -29.75
N GLY A 627 -18.45 34.14 -29.38
CA GLY A 627 -18.92 35.30 -30.15
C GLY A 627 -20.42 35.23 -30.47
N THR A 628 -21.09 34.14 -30.08
CA THR A 628 -22.55 33.96 -30.18
C THR A 628 -23.25 34.46 -28.92
N GLY A 629 -24.38 35.15 -29.08
CA GLY A 629 -25.23 35.62 -27.99
C GLY A 629 -24.46 36.41 -26.93
N PHE A 630 -24.59 36.02 -25.66
CA PHE A 630 -23.88 36.61 -24.51
C PHE A 630 -22.38 36.74 -24.76
N THR A 631 -21.73 35.70 -25.29
CA THR A 631 -20.28 35.73 -25.47
C THR A 631 -19.83 36.74 -26.52
N GLY A 632 -20.68 37.12 -27.48
CA GLY A 632 -20.41 38.20 -28.44
C GLY A 632 -20.66 39.58 -27.84
N ASP A 633 -21.82 39.77 -27.21
CA ASP A 633 -22.22 41.04 -26.60
C ASP A 633 -21.25 41.49 -25.50
N TYR A 634 -20.80 40.56 -24.65
CA TYR A 634 -19.84 40.84 -23.59
C TYR A 634 -18.41 41.04 -24.11
N LEU A 635 -18.01 40.34 -25.19
CA LEU A 635 -16.68 40.48 -25.80
C LEU A 635 -16.46 41.90 -26.34
N ILE A 636 -17.50 42.52 -26.91
CA ILE A 636 -17.43 43.84 -27.52
C ILE A 636 -17.46 44.96 -26.47
N LYS A 637 -18.09 44.73 -25.30
CA LYS A 637 -18.36 45.78 -24.30
C LYS A 637 -17.48 45.72 -23.05
N SER A 638 -16.85 44.58 -22.74
CA SER A 638 -16.16 44.39 -21.45
C SER A 638 -14.70 44.81 -21.50
N THR A 639 -14.38 46.00 -20.96
CA THR A 639 -13.01 46.45 -20.67
C THR A 639 -12.59 46.23 -19.20
N ASP A 640 -13.45 45.59 -18.41
CA ASP A 640 -13.23 45.38 -16.98
C ASP A 640 -12.26 44.21 -16.73
N TRP A 641 -11.14 44.52 -16.07
CA TRP A 641 -10.10 43.55 -15.70
C TRP A 641 -10.18 43.10 -14.24
N ASP A 642 -11.00 43.77 -13.43
CA ASP A 642 -11.11 43.53 -12.00
C ASP A 642 -12.20 42.50 -11.67
N ARG A 643 -13.24 42.40 -12.51
CA ARG A 643 -14.32 41.42 -12.32
C ARG A 643 -14.05 40.11 -13.08
N THR A 644 -14.07 39.00 -12.35
CA THR A 644 -14.04 37.64 -12.92
C THR A 644 -15.44 37.15 -13.24
N VAL A 645 -15.59 36.39 -14.33
CA VAL A 645 -16.88 35.80 -14.73
C VAL A 645 -16.90 34.32 -14.36
N ALA A 646 -17.94 33.90 -13.63
CA ALA A 646 -18.13 32.50 -13.25
C ALA A 646 -18.20 31.59 -14.49
N ASP A 647 -17.53 30.43 -14.41
CA ASP A 647 -17.49 29.43 -15.49
C ASP A 647 -16.80 29.87 -16.79
N PHE A 648 -16.17 31.05 -16.81
CA PHE A 648 -15.30 31.52 -17.88
C PHE A 648 -13.83 31.25 -17.58
N GLY A 649 -13.17 30.47 -18.44
CA GLY A 649 -11.76 30.13 -18.32
C GLY A 649 -11.00 30.25 -19.63
N CYS A 650 -9.70 29.95 -19.57
CA CYS A 650 -8.80 30.06 -20.71
C CYS A 650 -7.72 28.98 -20.64
N TYR A 651 -7.42 28.38 -21.79
CA TYR A 651 -6.31 27.47 -21.98
C TYR A 651 -5.29 28.06 -22.94
N ILE A 652 -4.02 27.80 -22.65
CA ILE A 652 -2.90 28.24 -23.47
C ILE A 652 -2.00 27.06 -23.83
N LEU A 653 -1.37 27.14 -24.99
CA LEU A 653 -0.33 26.22 -25.44
C LEU A 653 1.02 26.96 -25.46
N LEU A 654 1.95 26.50 -24.62
CA LEU A 654 3.29 27.08 -24.58
C LEU A 654 4.24 26.42 -25.60
N PRO A 655 5.21 27.17 -26.16
CA PRO A 655 6.30 26.59 -26.95
C PRO A 655 7.11 25.58 -26.13
N PRO A 656 7.78 24.62 -26.78
CA PRO A 656 8.54 23.57 -26.08
C PRO A 656 9.71 24.11 -25.25
N ASN A 657 10.22 25.30 -25.57
CA ASN A 657 11.40 25.91 -24.93
C ASN A 657 11.06 26.89 -23.80
N VAL A 658 9.78 27.09 -23.46
CA VAL A 658 9.35 28.06 -22.43
C VAL A 658 9.04 27.33 -21.13
N ALA A 659 9.83 27.59 -20.09
CA ALA A 659 9.56 27.07 -18.75
C ALA A 659 8.33 27.75 -18.15
N ALA A 660 7.37 26.95 -17.65
CA ALA A 660 6.13 27.42 -17.03
C ALA A 660 6.35 28.43 -15.89
N GLY A 661 7.40 28.24 -15.09
CA GLY A 661 7.74 29.16 -13.99
C GLY A 661 8.09 30.58 -14.46
N ASN A 662 8.84 30.69 -15.56
CA ASN A 662 9.21 31.98 -16.13
C ASN A 662 7.98 32.70 -16.71
N PHE A 663 7.11 31.96 -17.41
CA PHE A 663 5.86 32.51 -17.93
C PHE A 663 4.93 32.97 -16.80
N ASN A 664 4.83 32.21 -15.70
CA ASN A 664 4.05 32.60 -14.53
C ASN A 664 4.50 33.94 -13.92
N GLN A 665 5.81 34.19 -13.84
CA GLN A 665 6.32 35.47 -13.36
C GLN A 665 5.93 36.62 -14.31
N GLN A 666 6.04 36.41 -15.62
CA GLN A 666 5.62 37.40 -16.62
C GLN A 666 4.11 37.67 -16.58
N LEU A 667 3.30 36.62 -16.44
CA LEU A 667 1.85 36.70 -16.34
C LEU A 667 1.39 37.42 -15.06
N SER A 668 2.07 37.15 -13.94
CA SER A 668 1.81 37.83 -12.66
C SER A 668 2.14 39.32 -12.75
N ALA A 669 3.25 39.68 -13.39
CA ALA A 669 3.64 41.07 -13.61
C ALA A 669 2.66 41.79 -14.56
N TYR A 670 2.22 41.12 -15.62
CA TYR A 670 1.20 41.66 -16.53
C TYR A 670 -0.13 41.90 -15.83
N SER A 671 -0.58 40.95 -14.99
CA SER A 671 -1.82 41.08 -14.21
C SER A 671 -1.82 42.33 -13.32
N LYS A 672 -0.71 42.58 -12.62
CA LYS A 672 -0.53 43.77 -11.77
C LYS A 672 -0.50 45.09 -12.56
N LYS A 673 -0.11 45.06 -13.83
CA LYS A 673 -0.05 46.25 -14.70
C LYS A 673 -1.42 46.65 -15.23
N VAL A 674 -2.30 45.69 -15.47
CA VAL A 674 -3.58 45.91 -16.17
C VAL A 674 -4.76 46.07 -15.21
N LYS A 675 -4.68 45.53 -13.99
CA LYS A 675 -5.70 45.67 -12.95
C LYS A 675 -5.56 46.98 -12.15
N SER A 676 -6.61 47.38 -11.45
CA SER A 676 -6.57 48.54 -10.55
C SER A 676 -5.68 48.30 -9.33
N THR A 677 -5.17 49.37 -8.72
CA THR A 677 -4.29 49.29 -7.53
C THR A 677 -4.98 48.72 -6.29
N VAL A 678 -6.32 48.64 -6.30
CA VAL A 678 -7.15 48.07 -5.23
C VAL A 678 -7.24 46.55 -5.35
N ASN A 679 -7.23 46.01 -6.57
CA ASN A 679 -7.31 44.58 -6.82
C ASN A 679 -5.92 43.92 -6.79
N LYS A 680 -5.70 43.04 -5.80
CA LYS A 680 -4.43 42.33 -5.63
C LYS A 680 -4.37 40.97 -6.31
N ASP A 681 -5.45 40.53 -6.96
CA ASP A 681 -5.55 39.22 -7.56
C ASP A 681 -4.59 39.06 -8.75
N ILE A 682 -3.83 37.97 -8.81
CA ILE A 682 -2.88 37.70 -9.90
C ILE A 682 -3.31 36.50 -10.74
N GLN A 683 -2.89 36.46 -12.00
CA GLN A 683 -3.12 35.30 -12.86
C GLN A 683 -1.89 34.39 -12.88
N MET A 684 -2.12 33.09 -12.83
CA MET A 684 -1.09 32.06 -12.94
C MET A 684 -1.55 30.91 -13.83
N ILE A 685 -0.63 30.03 -14.22
CA ILE A 685 -0.92 28.87 -15.07
C ILE A 685 -0.78 27.57 -14.28
N GLN A 686 -1.64 26.62 -14.61
CA GLN A 686 -1.67 25.27 -14.08
C GLN A 686 -1.57 24.25 -15.23
N PRO A 687 -0.66 23.26 -15.17
CA PRO A 687 -0.54 22.26 -16.21
C PRO A 687 -1.80 21.37 -16.29
N LEU A 688 -2.14 20.88 -17.48
CA LEU A 688 -3.34 20.06 -17.71
C LEU A 688 -3.41 18.82 -16.79
N ASN A 689 -2.28 18.13 -16.58
CA ASN A 689 -2.19 16.96 -15.69
C ASN A 689 -2.41 17.28 -14.19
N ALA A 690 -2.53 18.55 -13.81
CA ALA A 690 -2.92 18.93 -12.45
C ALA A 690 -4.41 19.25 -12.32
N VAL A 691 -5.10 19.57 -13.41
CA VAL A 691 -6.49 20.07 -13.42
C VAL A 691 -7.45 19.05 -12.79
N HIS A 692 -7.37 17.79 -13.20
CA HIS A 692 -8.22 16.72 -12.66
C HIS A 692 -8.08 16.51 -11.15
N TYR A 693 -6.90 16.79 -10.59
CA TYR A 693 -6.61 16.50 -9.18
C TYR A 693 -6.85 17.67 -8.23
N ASP A 694 -7.17 18.84 -8.79
CA ASP A 694 -7.38 20.07 -8.02
C ASP A 694 -8.82 20.14 -7.52
N THR A 695 -9.03 19.73 -6.27
CA THR A 695 -10.34 19.76 -5.62
C THR A 695 -10.76 21.16 -5.17
N GLN A 696 -9.85 22.13 -5.12
CA GLN A 696 -10.16 23.50 -4.68
C GLN A 696 -10.70 24.33 -5.84
N VAL A 697 -10.02 24.28 -6.99
CA VAL A 697 -10.42 25.02 -8.20
C VAL A 697 -11.52 24.29 -8.99
N ALA A 698 -11.61 22.96 -8.80
CA ALA A 698 -12.45 22.05 -9.57
C ALA A 698 -12.17 22.08 -11.09
N ASN A 699 -12.91 21.26 -11.83
CA ASN A 699 -12.84 21.12 -13.28
C ASN A 699 -14.26 21.24 -13.90
N TYR A 700 -14.34 21.36 -15.22
CA TYR A 700 -15.63 21.50 -15.92
C TYR A 700 -16.48 20.21 -15.88
N SER A 701 -15.87 19.05 -15.59
CA SER A 701 -16.59 17.79 -15.40
C SER A 701 -17.19 17.64 -13.99
N ASN A 702 -16.75 18.47 -13.02
CA ASN A 702 -17.02 18.35 -11.59
C ASN A 702 -16.69 16.96 -10.99
N LYS A 703 -15.74 16.26 -11.62
CA LYS A 703 -15.28 14.91 -11.26
C LYS A 703 -13.83 14.93 -10.78
N SER A 704 -13.42 15.96 -10.05
CA SER A 704 -12.05 16.03 -9.52
C SER A 704 -11.85 15.07 -8.35
N ILE A 705 -10.64 14.53 -8.22
CA ILE A 705 -10.25 13.67 -7.10
C ILE A 705 -8.92 14.13 -6.52
N SER A 706 -8.83 14.23 -5.19
CA SER A 706 -7.56 14.60 -4.56
C SER A 706 -6.53 13.48 -4.75
N ARG A 707 -5.25 13.86 -4.99
CA ARG A 707 -4.16 12.87 -5.05
C ARG A 707 -4.02 12.11 -3.74
N GLN A 708 -4.30 12.76 -2.62
CA GLN A 708 -4.33 12.13 -1.30
C GLN A 708 -5.30 10.96 -1.26
N LEU A 709 -6.51 11.11 -1.83
CA LEU A 709 -7.50 10.03 -1.84
C LEU A 709 -7.06 8.83 -2.70
N LEU A 710 -6.46 9.08 -3.86
CA LEU A 710 -5.89 8.01 -4.71
C LEU A 710 -4.78 7.24 -3.99
N ASN A 711 -3.93 7.93 -3.24
CA ASN A 711 -2.86 7.32 -2.47
C ASN A 711 -3.42 6.47 -1.31
N VAL A 712 -4.47 6.94 -0.64
CA VAL A 712 -5.18 6.17 0.38
C VAL A 712 -5.81 4.90 -0.22
N LEU A 713 -6.37 4.98 -1.43
CA LEU A 713 -6.90 3.80 -2.12
C LEU A 713 -5.80 2.77 -2.43
N TRP A 714 -4.62 3.20 -2.92
CA TRP A 714 -3.46 2.33 -3.12
C TRP A 714 -3.02 1.66 -1.80
N LEU A 715 -2.97 2.42 -0.71
CA LEU A 715 -2.61 1.92 0.61
C LEU A 715 -3.59 0.85 1.09
N ILE A 716 -4.90 1.07 0.90
CA ILE A 716 -5.94 0.09 1.24
C ILE A 716 -5.80 -1.18 0.40
N ALA A 717 -5.55 -1.06 -0.90
CA ALA A 717 -5.31 -2.21 -1.77
C ALA A 717 -4.11 -3.04 -1.27
N ALA A 718 -2.99 -2.38 -0.94
CA ALA A 718 -1.80 -3.04 -0.42
C ALA A 718 -2.06 -3.75 0.93
N PHE A 719 -2.82 -3.14 1.83
CA PHE A 719 -3.18 -3.76 3.11
C PHE A 719 -4.11 -4.97 2.93
N ILE A 720 -5.12 -4.89 2.07
CA ILE A 720 -6.03 -6.01 1.80
C ILE A 720 -5.26 -7.18 1.14
N LEU A 721 -4.36 -6.88 0.20
CA LEU A 721 -3.50 -7.89 -0.41
C LEU A 721 -2.58 -8.54 0.62
N SER A 722 -2.03 -7.73 1.53
CA SER A 722 -1.18 -8.22 2.62
C SER A 722 -1.94 -9.20 3.51
N ILE A 723 -3.20 -8.90 3.88
CA ILE A 723 -4.03 -9.85 4.65
C ILE A 723 -4.18 -11.18 3.89
N ALA A 724 -4.45 -11.15 2.58
CA ALA A 724 -4.58 -12.35 1.77
C ALA A 724 -3.28 -13.17 1.72
N CYS A 725 -2.13 -12.52 1.52
CA CYS A 725 -0.81 -13.16 1.53
C CYS A 725 -0.47 -13.75 2.90
N VAL A 726 -0.70 -13.00 3.98
CA VAL A 726 -0.47 -13.44 5.37
C VAL A 726 -1.34 -14.65 5.71
N ASN A 727 -2.61 -14.62 5.30
CA ASN A 727 -3.52 -15.73 5.48
C ASN A 727 -2.99 -17.00 4.76
N PHE A 728 -2.59 -16.88 3.49
CA PHE A 728 -2.00 -17.98 2.75
C PHE A 728 -0.75 -18.55 3.43
N ILE A 729 0.16 -17.69 3.86
CA ILE A 729 1.39 -18.09 4.57
C ILE A 729 1.03 -18.88 5.82
N ASN A 730 0.08 -18.39 6.62
CA ASN A 730 -0.36 -19.03 7.84
C ASN A 730 -0.97 -20.42 7.57
N LEU A 731 -1.77 -20.57 6.52
CA LEU A 731 -2.40 -21.85 6.14
C LEU A 731 -1.39 -22.84 5.53
N SER A 732 -0.54 -22.37 4.63
CA SER A 732 0.46 -23.19 3.93
C SER A 732 1.49 -23.75 4.90
N THR A 733 1.93 -22.94 5.86
CA THR A 733 2.87 -23.36 6.91
C THR A 733 2.25 -24.31 7.92
N ALA A 734 0.95 -24.22 8.13
CA ALA A 734 0.22 -25.19 8.92
C ALA A 734 0.16 -26.54 8.21
N GLN A 735 -0.27 -26.56 6.95
CA GLN A 735 -0.34 -27.78 6.13
C GLN A 735 1.02 -28.45 5.91
N ALA A 736 2.10 -27.67 5.95
CA ALA A 736 3.47 -28.14 5.80
C ALA A 736 3.84 -29.29 6.75
N VAL A 737 3.32 -29.27 7.98
CA VAL A 737 3.59 -30.30 9.00
C VAL A 737 3.06 -31.67 8.56
N ASN A 738 1.89 -31.72 7.94
CA ASN A 738 1.29 -32.96 7.45
C ASN A 738 2.08 -33.56 6.27
N ARG A 739 2.84 -32.73 5.54
CA ARG A 739 3.69 -33.13 4.42
C ARG A 739 5.15 -33.39 4.82
N ALA A 740 5.49 -33.23 6.11
CA ALA A 740 6.86 -33.41 6.58
C ALA A 740 7.39 -34.83 6.31
N LYS A 741 6.57 -35.88 6.48
CA LYS A 741 6.93 -37.28 6.16
C LYS A 741 7.26 -37.46 4.67
N GLU A 742 6.41 -36.95 3.77
CA GLU A 742 6.61 -37.02 2.31
C GLU A 742 7.94 -36.37 1.90
N ILE A 743 8.24 -35.20 2.47
CA ILE A 743 9.45 -34.44 2.17
C ILE A 743 10.69 -35.11 2.76
N GLY A 744 10.55 -35.70 3.95
CA GLY A 744 11.60 -36.52 4.58
C GLY A 744 12.00 -37.68 3.69
N VAL A 745 11.03 -38.45 3.20
CA VAL A 745 11.25 -39.57 2.27
C VAL A 745 11.89 -39.09 0.97
N ARG A 746 11.39 -38.02 0.36
CA ARG A 746 11.97 -37.47 -0.89
C ARG A 746 13.43 -37.03 -0.75
N LYS A 747 13.79 -36.44 0.39
CA LYS A 747 15.17 -36.06 0.69
C LYS A 747 16.08 -37.28 0.87
N VAL A 748 15.57 -38.35 1.48
CA VAL A 748 16.31 -39.63 1.57
C VAL A 748 16.50 -40.23 0.18
N LEU A 749 15.51 -40.11 -0.70
CA LEU A 749 15.58 -40.52 -2.11
C LEU A 749 16.39 -39.57 -3.01
N GLY A 750 17.12 -38.60 -2.44
CA GLY A 750 18.06 -37.74 -3.18
C GLY A 750 17.49 -36.44 -3.76
N SER A 751 16.25 -36.03 -3.42
CA SER A 751 15.71 -34.73 -3.84
C SER A 751 16.51 -33.57 -3.23
N SER A 752 16.97 -32.64 -4.07
CA SER A 752 17.70 -31.45 -3.59
C SER A 752 16.77 -30.43 -2.93
N LYS A 753 17.30 -29.58 -2.05
CA LYS A 753 16.53 -28.51 -1.39
C LYS A 753 15.90 -27.54 -2.40
N SER A 754 16.63 -27.23 -3.48
CA SER A 754 16.17 -26.33 -4.55
C SER A 754 15.02 -26.94 -5.35
N GLN A 755 15.08 -28.25 -5.66
CA GLN A 755 13.97 -28.95 -6.33
C GLN A 755 12.67 -28.90 -5.52
N LEU A 756 12.76 -29.05 -4.20
CA LEU A 756 11.60 -28.93 -3.31
C LEU A 756 11.08 -27.49 -3.26
N GLN A 757 11.96 -26.49 -3.19
CA GLN A 757 11.56 -25.08 -3.20
C GLN A 757 10.81 -24.70 -4.48
N ILE A 758 11.37 -25.07 -5.65
CA ILE A 758 10.72 -24.82 -6.95
C ILE A 758 9.36 -25.53 -7.01
N GLN A 759 9.26 -26.77 -6.53
CA GLN A 759 7.99 -27.49 -6.48
C GLN A 759 6.91 -26.73 -5.68
N PHE A 760 7.25 -26.20 -4.50
CA PHE A 760 6.31 -25.42 -3.67
C PHE A 760 5.96 -24.06 -4.29
N ILE A 761 6.91 -23.40 -4.95
CA ILE A 761 6.66 -22.16 -5.68
C ILE A 761 5.70 -22.42 -6.85
N VAL A 762 5.89 -23.51 -7.61
CA VAL A 762 4.97 -23.91 -8.68
C VAL A 762 3.58 -24.24 -8.11
N GLU A 763 3.49 -24.93 -6.97
CA GLU A 763 2.21 -25.18 -6.31
C GLU A 763 1.49 -23.89 -5.90
N THR A 764 2.24 -22.92 -5.35
CA THR A 764 1.70 -21.60 -4.99
C THR A 764 1.27 -20.83 -6.23
N PHE A 765 2.07 -20.85 -7.29
CA PHE A 765 1.75 -20.22 -8.56
C PHE A 765 0.43 -20.71 -9.14
N LEU A 766 0.14 -22.02 -9.06
CA LEU A 766 -1.14 -22.57 -9.54
C LEU A 766 -2.34 -22.09 -8.73
N ILE A 767 -2.19 -21.96 -7.41
CA ILE A 767 -3.23 -21.40 -6.53
C ILE A 767 -3.47 -19.94 -6.91
N VAL A 768 -2.39 -19.15 -7.05
CA VAL A 768 -2.47 -17.72 -7.40
C VAL A 768 -3.07 -17.55 -8.79
N ALA A 769 -2.66 -18.34 -9.78
CA ALA A 769 -3.21 -18.29 -11.13
C ALA A 769 -4.72 -18.60 -11.14
N GLY A 770 -5.15 -19.64 -10.40
CA GLY A 770 -6.57 -19.94 -10.22
C GLY A 770 -7.32 -18.80 -9.52
N ALA A 771 -6.70 -18.19 -8.51
CA ALA A 771 -7.25 -17.03 -7.80
C ALA A 771 -7.36 -15.79 -8.70
N VAL A 772 -6.40 -15.55 -9.59
CA VAL A 772 -6.42 -14.44 -10.56
C VAL A 772 -7.54 -14.61 -11.58
N ILE A 773 -7.75 -15.83 -12.10
CA ILE A 773 -8.88 -16.11 -12.99
C ILE A 773 -10.21 -15.85 -12.27
N LEU A 774 -10.35 -16.36 -11.03
CA LEU A 774 -11.55 -16.13 -10.23
C LEU A 774 -11.73 -14.65 -9.89
N ALA A 775 -10.64 -13.93 -9.60
CA ALA A 775 -10.66 -12.50 -9.33
C ALA A 775 -11.10 -11.69 -10.55
N ALA A 776 -10.68 -12.07 -11.75
CA ALA A 776 -11.13 -11.44 -13.00
C ALA A 776 -12.65 -11.64 -13.21
N ILE A 777 -13.17 -12.83 -12.91
CA ILE A 777 -14.62 -13.12 -12.96
C ILE A 777 -15.37 -12.27 -11.94
N ILE A 778 -14.90 -12.22 -10.68
CA ILE A 778 -15.50 -11.38 -9.63
C ILE A 778 -15.50 -9.91 -10.06
N THR A 779 -14.38 -9.42 -10.61
CA THR A 779 -14.23 -8.03 -11.06
C THR A 779 -15.19 -7.72 -12.21
N PHE A 780 -15.34 -8.63 -13.18
CA PHE A 780 -16.26 -8.47 -14.30
C PHE A 780 -17.70 -8.22 -13.84
N PHE A 781 -18.19 -8.97 -12.85
CA PHE A 781 -19.53 -8.75 -12.29
C PHE A 781 -19.60 -7.53 -11.37
N ALA A 782 -18.55 -7.29 -10.58
CA ALA A 782 -18.53 -6.20 -9.60
C ALA A 782 -18.40 -4.81 -10.25
N VAL A 783 -17.77 -4.70 -11.43
CA VAL A 783 -17.52 -3.41 -12.08
C VAL A 783 -18.81 -2.66 -12.37
N SER A 784 -19.87 -3.32 -12.83
CA SER A 784 -21.15 -2.64 -13.07
C SER A 784 -21.75 -2.05 -11.79
N ALA A 785 -21.71 -2.80 -10.69
CA ALA A 785 -22.23 -2.32 -9.40
C ALA A 785 -21.41 -1.15 -8.85
N VAL A 786 -20.07 -1.22 -8.96
CA VAL A 786 -19.17 -0.14 -8.52
C VAL A 786 -19.28 1.09 -9.41
N SER A 787 -19.42 0.92 -10.74
CA SER A 787 -19.67 2.01 -11.69
C SER A 787 -20.96 2.77 -11.35
N ARG A 788 -22.03 2.07 -10.99
CA ARG A 788 -23.28 2.70 -10.54
C ARG A 788 -23.13 3.40 -9.20
N LEU A 789 -22.42 2.77 -8.26
CA LEU A 789 -22.19 3.35 -6.93
C LEU A 789 -21.39 4.66 -7.02
N LEU A 790 -20.32 4.67 -7.83
CA LEU A 790 -19.42 5.82 -7.97
C LEU A 790 -19.85 6.81 -9.07
N GLU A 791 -20.86 6.47 -9.86
CA GLU A 791 -21.26 7.22 -11.07
C GLU A 791 -20.11 7.44 -12.05
N LEU A 792 -19.23 6.44 -12.10
CA LEU A 792 -18.09 6.38 -12.99
C LEU A 792 -18.37 5.40 -14.12
N SER A 793 -17.97 5.76 -15.33
CA SER A 793 -18.01 4.89 -16.49
C SER A 793 -16.80 3.95 -16.50
N LEU A 794 -16.71 3.06 -15.50
CA LEU A 794 -15.64 2.07 -15.45
C LEU A 794 -15.95 0.95 -16.44
N SER A 795 -14.94 0.53 -17.19
CA SER A 795 -15.03 -0.60 -18.11
C SER A 795 -13.95 -1.62 -17.78
N PHE A 796 -14.30 -2.91 -17.90
CA PHE A 796 -13.38 -4.01 -17.66
C PHE A 796 -13.20 -4.82 -18.94
N ASN A 797 -12.35 -4.30 -19.83
CA ASN A 797 -12.01 -4.94 -21.09
C ASN A 797 -10.55 -5.37 -21.06
N ILE A 798 -10.31 -6.62 -20.66
CA ILE A 798 -8.95 -7.21 -20.54
C ILE A 798 -8.20 -7.13 -21.87
N PHE A 799 -8.87 -7.38 -23.00
CA PHE A 799 -8.24 -7.42 -24.32
C PHE A 799 -7.94 -6.03 -24.91
N SER A 800 -8.77 -5.03 -24.59
CA SER A 800 -8.63 -3.67 -25.13
C SER A 800 -7.63 -2.82 -24.34
N ASN A 801 -7.32 -3.21 -23.09
CA ASN A 801 -6.50 -2.41 -22.18
C ASN A 801 -5.26 -3.21 -21.71
N PRO A 802 -4.08 -3.02 -22.35
CA PRO A 802 -2.88 -3.78 -22.02
C PRO A 802 -2.35 -3.55 -20.60
N ALA A 803 -2.70 -2.42 -19.96
CA ALA A 803 -2.30 -2.15 -18.58
C ALA A 803 -2.94 -3.13 -17.59
N ILE A 804 -4.17 -3.60 -17.87
CA ILE A 804 -4.83 -4.62 -17.06
C ILE A 804 -4.06 -5.95 -17.12
N ILE A 805 -3.63 -6.36 -18.32
CA ILE A 805 -2.85 -7.59 -18.51
C ILE A 805 -1.51 -7.49 -17.78
N LEU A 806 -0.82 -6.36 -17.94
CA LEU A 806 0.45 -6.10 -17.25
C LEU A 806 0.27 -6.13 -15.72
N PHE A 807 -0.80 -5.53 -15.20
CA PHE A 807 -1.12 -5.55 -13.77
C PHE A 807 -1.41 -6.96 -13.26
N LEU A 808 -2.25 -7.73 -13.96
CA LEU A 808 -2.56 -9.12 -13.58
C LEU A 808 -1.31 -10.01 -13.62
N PHE A 809 -0.42 -9.80 -14.59
CA PHE A 809 0.85 -10.51 -14.67
C PHE A 809 1.77 -10.13 -13.50
N ALA A 810 1.94 -8.82 -13.24
CA ALA A 810 2.75 -8.31 -12.16
C ALA A 810 2.26 -8.79 -10.79
N ILE A 811 0.95 -8.72 -10.52
CA ILE A 811 0.38 -9.16 -9.24
C ILE A 811 0.51 -10.67 -9.07
N THR A 812 0.41 -11.46 -10.15
CA THR A 812 0.65 -12.91 -10.09
C THR A 812 2.07 -13.21 -9.62
N ILE A 813 3.08 -12.51 -10.16
CA ILE A 813 4.48 -12.69 -9.78
C ILE A 813 4.70 -12.26 -8.34
N VAL A 814 4.24 -11.05 -7.97
CA VAL A 814 4.42 -10.48 -6.63
C VAL A 814 3.75 -11.35 -5.57
N VAL A 815 2.50 -11.75 -5.76
CA VAL A 815 1.77 -12.60 -4.80
C VAL A 815 2.40 -13.98 -4.71
N THR A 816 2.81 -14.59 -5.84
CA THR A 816 3.50 -15.90 -5.82
C THR A 816 4.81 -15.81 -5.06
N ALA A 817 5.57 -14.73 -5.23
CA ALA A 817 6.82 -14.51 -4.51
C ALA A 817 6.56 -14.32 -3.01
N LEU A 818 5.69 -13.38 -2.63
CA LEU A 818 5.39 -13.08 -1.22
C LEU A 818 4.78 -14.27 -0.47
N ALA A 819 3.78 -14.92 -1.08
CA ALA A 819 3.03 -15.99 -0.43
C ALA A 819 3.76 -17.34 -0.48
N GLY A 820 4.53 -17.60 -1.56
CA GLY A 820 5.18 -18.88 -1.81
C GLY A 820 6.59 -19.02 -1.25
N PHE A 821 7.33 -17.91 -1.13
CA PHE A 821 8.73 -17.94 -0.69
C PHE A 821 8.87 -18.52 0.73
N TYR A 822 8.15 -17.97 1.71
CA TYR A 822 8.29 -18.39 3.11
C TYR A 822 7.95 -19.88 3.33
N PRO A 823 6.77 -20.39 2.89
CA PRO A 823 6.47 -21.82 3.04
C PRO A 823 7.49 -22.71 2.34
N ALA A 824 7.86 -22.42 1.09
CA ALA A 824 8.82 -23.23 0.32
C ALA A 824 10.16 -23.38 1.05
N VAL A 825 10.57 -22.30 1.71
CA VAL A 825 11.82 -22.17 2.43
C VAL A 825 11.78 -22.85 3.80
N VAL A 826 10.67 -22.76 4.54
CA VAL A 826 10.48 -23.50 5.81
C VAL A 826 10.38 -25.01 5.56
N LEU A 827 9.64 -25.42 4.54
CA LEU A 827 9.42 -26.81 4.16
C LEU A 827 10.71 -27.51 3.68
N SER A 828 11.55 -26.80 2.93
CA SER A 828 12.82 -27.35 2.45
C SER A 828 13.86 -27.57 3.55
N ARG A 829 13.61 -27.12 4.80
CA ARG A 829 14.50 -27.32 5.96
C ARG A 829 14.24 -28.59 6.77
N PHE A 830 13.10 -29.27 6.63
CA PHE A 830 12.81 -30.46 7.46
C PHE A 830 13.89 -31.55 7.31
N SER A 831 14.54 -31.91 8.42
CA SER A 831 15.52 -33.00 8.44
C SER A 831 14.80 -34.36 8.35
N PRO A 832 15.25 -35.30 7.49
CA PRO A 832 14.61 -36.61 7.36
C PRO A 832 14.48 -37.38 8.67
N VAL A 833 15.48 -37.28 9.55
CA VAL A 833 15.53 -37.97 10.84
C VAL A 833 14.40 -37.50 11.77
N ASN A 834 14.18 -36.19 11.88
CA ASN A 834 13.09 -35.63 12.70
C ASN A 834 11.72 -35.79 12.04
N ALA A 835 11.65 -35.92 10.72
CA ALA A 835 10.39 -36.18 10.02
C ALA A 835 9.91 -37.63 10.17
N LEU A 836 10.84 -38.59 10.34
CA LEU A 836 10.56 -40.02 10.44
C LEU A 836 10.45 -40.51 11.89
N LYS A 837 11.24 -39.95 12.83
CA LYS A 837 11.00 -40.14 14.27
C LYS A 837 9.77 -39.32 14.66
N SER A 838 8.68 -39.99 15.07
CA SER A 838 7.37 -39.42 15.47
C SER A 838 7.38 -38.23 16.47
N LYS A 839 8.55 -37.78 16.96
CA LYS A 839 8.75 -36.62 17.83
C LYS A 839 8.64 -35.26 17.11
N LEU A 840 7.66 -35.08 16.23
CA LEU A 840 7.34 -33.76 15.65
C LEU A 840 6.43 -32.91 16.55
N SER A 841 5.86 -33.48 17.61
CA SER A 841 5.19 -32.72 18.66
C SER A 841 6.10 -32.65 19.89
N THR A 842 6.58 -31.45 20.26
CA THR A 842 6.54 -30.90 21.65
C THR A 842 7.57 -29.81 22.00
N ASN A 843 8.59 -29.47 21.20
CA ASN A 843 9.65 -28.56 21.67
C ASN A 843 9.58 -27.08 21.22
N SER A 844 8.41 -26.43 21.26
CA SER A 844 8.29 -24.99 20.93
C SER A 844 7.50 -24.13 21.94
N ALA A 845 7.47 -24.49 23.23
CA ALA A 845 6.51 -23.88 24.18
C ALA A 845 6.84 -22.46 24.72
N ASN A 846 8.08 -21.95 24.70
CA ASN A 846 8.38 -20.68 25.42
C ASN A 846 8.72 -19.48 24.50
N GLY A 847 7.93 -19.15 23.46
CA GLY A 847 8.15 -17.96 22.61
C GLY A 847 6.97 -17.63 21.68
N ILE A 848 6.88 -16.38 21.19
CA ILE A 848 5.86 -15.95 20.21
C ILE A 848 6.20 -16.59 18.86
N SER A 849 5.30 -17.41 18.31
CA SER A 849 5.50 -17.98 16.96
C SER A 849 5.25 -16.91 15.90
N LEU A 850 5.98 -16.96 14.77
CA LEU A 850 5.79 -16.03 13.66
C LEU A 850 4.33 -15.95 13.19
N ARG A 851 3.63 -17.08 13.24
CA ARG A 851 2.18 -17.19 13.01
C ARG A 851 1.37 -16.26 13.92
N ARG A 852 1.68 -16.20 15.22
CA ARG A 852 1.01 -15.29 16.16
C ARG A 852 1.24 -13.83 15.79
N GLY A 853 2.47 -13.45 15.43
CA GLY A 853 2.78 -12.09 14.96
C GLY A 853 2.03 -11.73 13.68
N LEU A 854 2.00 -12.63 12.70
CA LEU A 854 1.24 -12.45 11.45
C LEU A 854 -0.27 -12.33 11.69
N VAL A 855 -0.82 -13.10 12.63
CA VAL A 855 -2.24 -12.98 13.04
C VAL A 855 -2.50 -11.63 13.71
N VAL A 856 -1.61 -11.14 14.57
CA VAL A 856 -1.75 -9.79 15.16
C VAL A 856 -1.75 -8.72 14.06
N PHE A 857 -0.81 -8.79 13.12
CA PHE A 857 -0.70 -7.83 12.02
C PHE A 857 -1.96 -7.74 11.15
N GLN A 858 -2.54 -8.87 10.72
CA GLN A 858 -3.78 -8.85 9.93
C GLN A 858 -4.95 -8.22 10.72
N PHE A 859 -5.04 -8.48 12.03
CA PHE A 859 -6.13 -7.95 12.86
C PHE A 859 -5.93 -6.48 13.17
N ILE A 860 -4.70 -5.96 13.22
CA ILE A 860 -4.46 -4.52 13.33
C ILE A 860 -5.12 -3.79 12.15
N ILE A 861 -4.84 -4.26 10.93
CA ILE A 861 -5.40 -3.67 9.70
C ILE A 861 -6.93 -3.80 9.70
N ALA A 862 -7.46 -4.99 9.97
CA ALA A 862 -8.90 -5.22 9.95
C ALA A 862 -9.63 -4.34 10.98
N GLN A 863 -9.11 -4.26 12.21
CA GLN A 863 -9.72 -3.43 13.26
C GLN A 863 -9.61 -1.93 12.96
N ALA A 864 -8.50 -1.47 12.40
CA ALA A 864 -8.36 -0.07 11.99
C ALA A 864 -9.42 0.33 10.94
N LEU A 865 -9.66 -0.53 9.94
CA LEU A 865 -10.70 -0.32 8.93
C LEU A 865 -12.12 -0.34 9.53
N ILE A 866 -12.39 -1.24 10.48
CA ILE A 866 -13.67 -1.32 11.18
C ILE A 866 -13.92 -0.04 11.98
N ILE A 867 -12.96 0.38 12.80
CA ILE A 867 -13.06 1.57 13.64
C ILE A 867 -13.25 2.82 12.77
N GLY A 868 -12.45 2.97 11.71
CA GLY A 868 -12.58 4.09 10.77
C GLY A 868 -13.95 4.14 10.10
N THR A 869 -14.47 2.98 9.67
CA THR A 869 -15.82 2.88 9.08
C THR A 869 -16.91 3.30 10.06
N ILE A 870 -16.84 2.85 11.32
CA ILE A 870 -17.81 3.24 12.36
C ILE A 870 -17.79 4.76 12.57
N ILE A 871 -16.61 5.37 12.65
CA ILE A 871 -16.46 6.81 12.86
C ILE A 871 -17.01 7.60 11.66
N ILE A 872 -16.68 7.21 10.43
CA ILE A 872 -17.15 7.88 9.21
C ILE A 872 -18.67 7.79 9.08
N VAL A 873 -19.25 6.60 9.30
CA VAL A 873 -20.70 6.41 9.24
C VAL A 873 -21.39 7.25 10.30
N ARG A 874 -20.82 7.33 11.50
CA ARG A 874 -21.38 8.14 12.57
C ARG A 874 -21.28 9.64 12.29
N GLN A 875 -20.17 10.10 11.71
CA GLN A 875 -20.01 11.49 11.27
C GLN A 875 -21.04 11.82 10.18
N MET A 876 -21.31 10.89 9.26
CA MET A 876 -22.30 11.10 8.20
C MET A 876 -23.73 11.15 8.73
N ASN A 877 -24.09 10.23 9.63
CA ASN A 877 -25.40 10.26 10.29
C ASN A 877 -25.56 11.55 11.10
N TYR A 878 -24.49 12.00 11.78
CA TYR A 878 -24.49 13.28 12.47
C TYR A 878 -24.84 14.44 11.52
N PHE A 879 -24.28 14.49 10.31
CA PHE A 879 -24.66 15.51 9.32
C PHE A 879 -26.11 15.43 8.87
N MET A 880 -26.67 14.23 8.71
CA MET A 880 -28.05 14.06 8.24
C MET A 880 -29.09 14.40 9.32
N ASP A 881 -28.76 14.18 10.59
CA ASP A 881 -29.67 14.35 11.73
C ASP A 881 -29.55 15.74 12.40
N GLN A 882 -28.55 16.55 12.04
CA GLN A 882 -28.39 17.89 12.61
C GLN A 882 -29.55 18.82 12.20
N PRO A 883 -30.15 19.58 13.14
CA PRO A 883 -31.21 20.53 12.82
C PRO A 883 -30.63 21.66 11.97
N LEU A 884 -31.19 21.85 10.78
CA LEU A 884 -30.72 22.87 9.83
C LEU A 884 -31.21 24.29 10.15
N GLY A 885 -32.13 24.44 11.11
CA GLY A 885 -32.76 25.72 11.44
C GLY A 885 -33.91 26.14 10.52
N PHE A 886 -34.29 25.29 9.56
CA PHE A 886 -35.45 25.46 8.68
C PHE A 886 -36.12 24.11 8.35
N ASP A 887 -37.36 24.16 7.88
CA ASP A 887 -38.15 22.99 7.49
C ASP A 887 -37.84 22.59 6.04
N LYS A 888 -37.34 21.37 5.85
CA LYS A 888 -36.99 20.81 4.54
C LYS A 888 -38.00 19.77 4.02
N ASP A 889 -38.84 19.24 4.88
CA ASP A 889 -39.63 18.05 4.57
C ASP A 889 -40.83 18.41 3.69
N ALA A 890 -41.11 17.63 2.65
CA ALA A 890 -42.19 17.91 1.69
C ALA A 890 -42.13 19.32 1.07
N VAL A 891 -40.93 19.90 0.94
CA VAL A 891 -40.70 21.13 0.16
C VAL A 891 -40.16 20.75 -1.21
N VAL A 892 -40.91 21.11 -2.23
CA VAL A 892 -40.54 20.89 -3.63
C VAL A 892 -40.02 22.17 -4.22
N ASN A 893 -38.87 22.08 -4.86
CA ASN A 893 -38.25 23.20 -5.57
C ASN A 893 -38.35 22.98 -7.08
N ILE A 894 -38.93 23.96 -7.77
CA ILE A 894 -39.10 23.96 -9.23
C ILE A 894 -38.30 25.12 -9.79
N PRO A 895 -37.17 24.88 -10.47
CA PRO A 895 -36.47 25.94 -11.18
C PRO A 895 -37.35 26.46 -12.31
N PHE A 896 -37.31 27.75 -12.60
CA PHE A 896 -38.00 28.35 -13.74
C PHE A 896 -37.21 29.54 -14.30
N ARG A 897 -37.56 29.99 -15.50
CA ARG A 897 -36.89 31.13 -16.15
C ARG A 897 -37.73 32.39 -16.07
N ILE A 898 -37.05 33.50 -15.80
CA ILE A 898 -37.61 34.84 -15.85
C ILE A 898 -37.64 35.31 -17.31
N ASP A 899 -38.74 35.94 -17.68
CA ASP A 899 -38.89 36.71 -18.91
C ASP A 899 -39.85 37.85 -18.57
N SER A 900 -39.60 39.02 -19.15
CA SER A 900 -40.50 40.18 -19.10
C SER A 900 -42.00 39.83 -19.24
N LEU A 901 -42.37 38.88 -20.11
CA LEU A 901 -43.75 38.40 -20.29
C LEU A 901 -44.24 37.44 -19.19
N ARG A 902 -43.32 36.82 -18.45
CA ARG A 902 -43.60 35.84 -17.37
C ARG A 902 -43.70 36.50 -16.00
N MET A 903 -43.03 37.64 -15.78
CA MET A 903 -43.14 38.42 -14.53
C MET A 903 -44.58 38.89 -14.26
N SER A 904 -45.33 39.25 -15.31
CA SER A 904 -46.76 39.63 -15.19
C SER A 904 -47.69 38.47 -14.82
N ARG A 905 -47.19 37.22 -14.84
CA ARG A 905 -47.94 36.00 -14.52
C ARG A 905 -47.57 35.39 -13.16
N TYR A 906 -46.68 36.01 -12.38
CA TYR A 906 -46.27 35.48 -11.07
C TYR A 906 -47.44 35.35 -10.09
N ASP A 907 -48.22 36.41 -9.93
CA ASP A 907 -49.36 36.38 -9.02
C ASP A 907 -50.42 35.37 -9.48
N TYR A 908 -50.63 35.26 -10.80
CA TYR A 908 -51.52 34.24 -11.36
C TYR A 908 -51.04 32.81 -11.04
N LEU A 909 -49.76 32.51 -11.30
CA LEU A 909 -49.20 31.18 -11.03
C LEU A 909 -49.23 30.85 -9.53
N LYS A 910 -48.82 31.79 -8.67
CA LYS A 910 -48.87 31.63 -7.21
C LYS A 910 -50.28 31.32 -6.72
N ASN A 911 -51.27 32.08 -7.18
CA ASN A 911 -52.68 31.88 -6.80
C ASN A 911 -53.24 30.53 -7.30
N GLN A 912 -52.90 30.12 -8.52
CA GLN A 912 -53.29 28.82 -9.06
C GLN A 912 -52.66 27.65 -8.29
N LEU A 913 -51.39 27.78 -7.89
CA LEU A 913 -50.70 26.77 -7.09
C LEU A 913 -51.27 26.67 -5.67
N LEU A 914 -51.57 27.81 -5.03
CA LEU A 914 -52.19 27.84 -3.71
C LEU A 914 -53.63 27.30 -3.71
N ALA A 915 -54.33 27.35 -4.85
CA ALA A 915 -55.67 26.77 -4.99
C ALA A 915 -55.67 25.23 -5.03
N ILE A 916 -54.52 24.58 -5.23
CA ILE A 916 -54.42 23.11 -5.26
C ILE A 916 -54.58 22.56 -3.84
N ASN A 917 -55.55 21.68 -3.64
CA ASN A 917 -55.70 20.97 -2.37
C ASN A 917 -54.47 20.07 -2.11
N GLY A 918 -53.66 20.45 -1.13
CA GLY A 918 -52.39 19.80 -0.82
C GLY A 918 -51.19 20.75 -0.81
N VAL A 919 -51.29 21.92 -1.45
CA VAL A 919 -50.27 22.98 -1.35
C VAL A 919 -50.56 23.85 -0.12
N GLN A 920 -49.56 24.05 0.73
CA GLN A 920 -49.68 24.85 1.96
C GLN A 920 -49.17 26.28 1.79
N ALA A 921 -48.04 26.44 1.09
CA ALA A 921 -47.40 27.73 0.89
C ALA A 921 -46.53 27.68 -0.38
N VAL A 922 -46.34 28.84 -1.01
CA VAL A 922 -45.54 29.02 -2.23
C VAL A 922 -44.68 30.27 -2.07
N SER A 923 -43.40 30.17 -2.45
CA SER A 923 -42.43 31.26 -2.42
C SER A 923 -41.58 31.29 -3.67
N TYR A 924 -41.31 32.48 -4.17
CA TYR A 924 -40.32 32.72 -5.22
C TYR A 924 -39.00 33.15 -4.60
N SER A 925 -37.89 32.57 -5.08
CA SER A 925 -36.55 32.92 -4.60
C SER A 925 -35.48 32.75 -5.67
N SER A 926 -34.31 33.35 -5.43
CA SER A 926 -33.08 33.13 -6.19
C SER A 926 -32.33 31.89 -5.72
N ASN A 927 -32.51 31.51 -4.45
CA ASN A 927 -31.79 30.44 -3.77
C ASN A 927 -32.67 29.81 -2.68
N THR A 928 -32.62 28.49 -2.54
CA THR A 928 -33.21 27.82 -1.36
C THR A 928 -32.46 28.24 -0.08
N PRO A 929 -33.02 28.02 1.13
CA PRO A 929 -32.36 28.40 2.38
C PRO A 929 -30.94 27.86 2.48
N ILE A 930 -30.71 26.68 1.90
CA ILE A 930 -29.39 26.07 1.78
C ILE A 930 -28.96 25.95 0.31
N GLU A 931 -27.71 26.30 0.01
CA GLU A 931 -27.08 26.11 -1.31
C GLU A 931 -25.64 25.62 -1.14
N ASN A 932 -25.06 25.06 -2.21
CA ASN A 932 -23.65 24.67 -2.24
C ASN A 932 -23.03 25.22 -3.53
N ASN A 933 -22.09 26.17 -3.40
CA ASN A 933 -21.40 26.85 -4.50
C ASN A 933 -22.26 27.70 -5.45
N ASN A 934 -23.43 28.20 -4.98
CA ASN A 934 -24.28 29.10 -5.78
C ASN A 934 -24.77 30.33 -4.97
N ASP A 935 -24.03 30.69 -3.92
CA ASP A 935 -24.33 31.84 -3.08
C ASP A 935 -23.72 33.12 -3.66
N THR A 936 -24.50 34.20 -3.68
CA THR A 936 -24.02 35.52 -4.14
C THR A 936 -23.37 36.24 -2.96
N TRP A 937 -22.05 36.39 -3.00
CA TRP A 937 -21.31 37.14 -1.98
C TRP A 937 -21.26 38.62 -2.32
N SER A 938 -21.78 39.46 -1.43
CA SER A 938 -21.76 40.90 -1.56
C SER A 938 -20.91 41.53 -0.46
N THR A 939 -20.07 42.49 -0.84
CA THR A 939 -19.47 43.38 0.15
C THR A 939 -20.52 44.36 0.64
N ILE A 940 -20.48 44.68 1.94
CA ILE A 940 -21.47 45.57 2.56
C ILE A 940 -20.81 46.87 3.03
N LYS A 941 -21.52 47.98 2.89
CA LYS A 941 -21.22 49.25 3.58
C LYS A 941 -22.32 49.46 4.62
N PHE A 942 -21.91 49.53 5.88
CA PHE A 942 -22.84 49.64 7.00
C PHE A 942 -22.97 51.09 7.46
N ASN A 943 -24.21 51.54 7.62
CA ASN A 943 -24.59 52.80 8.27
C ASN A 943 -23.75 54.02 7.84
N HIS A 944 -23.75 54.32 6.54
CA HIS A 944 -23.03 55.47 5.94
C HIS A 944 -21.49 55.40 6.01
N SER A 945 -20.91 54.24 6.35
CA SER A 945 -19.46 54.03 6.25
C SER A 945 -18.96 54.19 4.81
N ILE A 946 -17.87 54.95 4.66
CA ILE A 946 -17.14 55.10 3.38
C ILE A 946 -16.32 53.84 3.09
N LYS A 947 -15.80 53.20 4.15
CA LYS A 947 -15.04 51.95 4.05
C LYS A 947 -16.01 50.77 3.98
N GLU A 948 -15.74 49.86 3.05
CA GLU A 948 -16.38 48.55 3.00
C GLU A 948 -16.09 47.75 4.28
N SER A 949 -17.02 46.88 4.67
CA SER A 949 -16.80 45.95 5.77
C SER A 949 -15.67 44.97 5.44
N ASP A 950 -14.91 44.60 6.46
CA ASP A 950 -13.81 43.64 6.37
C ASP A 950 -14.28 42.17 6.13
N PHE A 951 -15.59 41.96 5.95
CA PHE A 951 -16.20 40.68 5.62
C PHE A 951 -17.24 40.82 4.50
N LYS A 952 -17.60 39.69 3.87
CA LYS A 952 -18.66 39.60 2.86
C LYS A 952 -19.90 38.91 3.44
N ALA A 953 -21.08 39.28 2.94
CA ALA A 953 -22.35 38.65 3.29
C ALA A 953 -22.95 37.91 2.08
N ILE A 954 -23.65 36.82 2.32
CA ILE A 954 -24.43 36.12 1.31
C ILE A 954 -25.72 36.89 1.10
N THR A 955 -26.05 37.20 -0.15
CA THR A 955 -27.29 37.87 -0.54
C THR A 955 -28.22 36.87 -1.22
N LYS A 956 -29.44 36.71 -0.68
CA LYS A 956 -30.51 35.91 -1.26
C LYS A 956 -31.69 36.80 -1.61
N PHE A 957 -32.23 36.65 -2.81
CA PHE A 957 -33.44 37.35 -3.20
C PHE A 957 -34.65 36.43 -3.02
N ALA A 958 -35.64 36.86 -2.23
CA ALA A 958 -36.83 36.06 -1.98
C ALA A 958 -38.07 36.92 -1.70
N ASP A 959 -39.24 36.39 -2.00
CA ASP A 959 -40.54 37.03 -1.72
C ASP A 959 -40.95 36.89 -0.24
N GLU A 960 -42.06 37.52 0.13
CA GLU A 960 -42.59 37.49 1.51
C GLU A 960 -42.98 36.06 1.97
N GLY A 961 -43.21 35.14 1.02
CA GLY A 961 -43.54 33.74 1.25
C GLY A 961 -42.36 32.89 1.73
N TYR A 962 -41.13 33.41 1.68
CA TYR A 962 -39.92 32.64 2.00
C TYR A 962 -39.89 32.15 3.44
N ILE A 963 -40.10 33.05 4.40
CA ILE A 963 -40.15 32.70 5.84
C ILE A 963 -41.21 31.62 6.13
N PRO A 964 -42.49 31.76 5.71
CA PRO A 964 -43.51 30.77 6.04
C PRO A 964 -43.32 29.42 5.31
N VAL A 965 -42.81 29.39 4.07
CA VAL A 965 -42.55 28.13 3.35
C VAL A 965 -41.49 27.29 4.07
N TYR A 966 -40.41 27.92 4.51
CA TYR A 966 -39.27 27.24 5.16
C TYR A 966 -39.33 27.29 6.69
N LYS A 967 -40.36 27.92 7.27
CA LYS A 967 -40.55 28.14 8.72
C LYS A 967 -39.31 28.74 9.40
N LEU A 968 -38.74 29.77 8.80
CA LEU A 968 -37.61 30.50 9.38
C LEU A 968 -38.05 31.26 10.64
N GLN A 969 -37.19 31.32 11.66
CA GLN A 969 -37.49 31.99 12.92
C GLN A 969 -37.02 33.45 12.87
N LEU A 970 -37.95 34.38 13.06
CA LEU A 970 -37.64 35.80 13.20
C LEU A 970 -37.44 36.13 14.70
N ILE A 971 -36.29 36.71 15.05
CA ILE A 971 -35.93 37.00 16.45
C ILE A 971 -36.12 38.48 16.82
N ALA A 972 -36.10 39.38 15.83
CA ALA A 972 -36.33 40.81 16.02
C ALA A 972 -36.92 41.44 14.74
N GLY A 973 -37.74 42.48 14.89
CA GLY A 973 -38.33 43.23 13.77
C GLY A 973 -39.54 42.53 13.11
N ARG A 974 -39.64 42.59 11.77
CA ARG A 974 -40.73 42.00 10.97
C ARG A 974 -40.24 41.34 9.69
N ASN A 975 -41.13 40.58 9.01
CA ASN A 975 -40.88 40.00 7.67
C ASN A 975 -40.86 41.09 6.56
N LEU A 976 -40.36 40.71 5.38
CA LEU A 976 -40.40 41.48 4.14
C LEU A 976 -41.83 41.75 3.68
N GLN A 977 -42.05 42.93 3.11
CA GLN A 977 -43.27 43.33 2.42
C GLN A 977 -43.23 42.89 0.95
N PRO A 978 -44.38 42.56 0.35
CA PRO A 978 -44.45 42.24 -1.08
C PRO A 978 -43.94 43.40 -1.94
N SER A 979 -42.86 43.17 -2.69
CA SER A 979 -42.29 44.15 -3.60
C SER A 979 -41.52 43.43 -4.72
N MET A 980 -41.55 43.99 -5.92
CA MET A 980 -40.71 43.53 -7.04
C MET A 980 -39.32 44.18 -7.04
N THR A 981 -39.13 45.23 -6.25
CA THR A 981 -37.87 45.98 -6.11
C THR A 981 -37.28 45.80 -4.71
N THR A 982 -35.96 45.95 -4.57
CA THR A 982 -35.31 45.87 -3.25
C THR A 982 -35.56 47.16 -2.48
N ARG A 983 -36.30 47.05 -1.37
CA ARG A 983 -36.68 48.18 -0.50
C ARG A 983 -36.23 48.01 0.94
N GLU A 984 -35.98 46.78 1.37
CA GLU A 984 -35.67 46.42 2.75
C GLU A 984 -34.86 45.13 2.81
N PHE A 985 -34.09 44.96 3.88
CA PHE A 985 -33.28 43.77 4.14
C PHE A 985 -33.71 43.04 5.41
N LEU A 986 -33.71 41.72 5.36
CA LEU A 986 -33.58 40.86 6.53
C LEU A 986 -32.15 40.40 6.67
N VAL A 987 -31.70 40.26 7.91
CA VAL A 987 -30.32 39.82 8.22
C VAL A 987 -30.36 38.65 9.19
N ASN A 988 -29.27 37.88 9.34
CA ASN A 988 -29.17 36.87 10.40
C ASN A 988 -28.35 37.36 11.61
N GLU A 989 -28.38 36.60 12.71
CA GLU A 989 -27.59 36.86 13.91
C GLU A 989 -26.08 36.92 13.62
N SER A 990 -25.58 36.06 12.72
CA SER A 990 -24.16 36.07 12.34
C SER A 990 -23.74 37.41 11.73
N LEU A 991 -24.57 38.04 10.90
CA LEU A 991 -24.28 39.37 10.35
C LEU A 991 -24.26 40.44 11.45
N VAL A 992 -25.21 40.40 12.38
CA VAL A 992 -25.27 41.33 13.53
C VAL A 992 -23.99 41.22 14.37
N LYS A 993 -23.55 39.98 14.67
CA LYS A 993 -22.32 39.70 15.41
C LYS A 993 -21.07 40.15 14.65
N SER A 994 -21.01 39.91 13.34
CA SER A 994 -19.89 40.35 12.49
C SER A 994 -19.76 41.87 12.40
N LEU A 995 -20.86 42.61 12.55
CA LEU A 995 -20.85 44.07 12.66
C LEU A 995 -20.47 44.59 14.06
N GLY A 996 -20.19 43.69 15.03
CA GLY A 996 -19.84 44.06 16.40
C GLY A 996 -21.02 44.47 17.28
N LEU A 997 -22.26 44.28 16.82
CA LEU A 997 -23.48 44.58 17.58
C LEU A 997 -23.79 43.44 18.55
N LYS A 998 -24.25 43.78 19.76
CA LYS A 998 -24.56 42.78 20.82
C LYS A 998 -26.02 42.36 20.83
N ASN A 999 -26.96 43.29 20.59
CA ASN A 999 -28.38 43.00 20.58
C ASN A 999 -28.93 42.99 19.15
N PRO A 1000 -29.77 42.01 18.76
CA PRO A 1000 -30.42 41.96 17.45
C PRO A 1000 -31.30 43.18 17.13
N GLU A 1001 -31.80 43.90 18.13
CA GLU A 1001 -32.65 45.08 17.91
C GLU A 1001 -31.85 46.30 17.43
N ASP A 1002 -30.54 46.38 17.74
CA ASP A 1002 -29.69 47.54 17.45
C ASP A 1002 -29.48 47.79 15.95
N ILE A 1003 -29.66 46.73 15.13
CA ILE A 1003 -29.51 46.81 13.68
C ILE A 1003 -30.80 47.28 12.98
N LEU A 1004 -31.95 47.27 13.66
CA LEU A 1004 -33.22 47.63 13.05
C LEU A 1004 -33.19 49.09 12.59
N ASN A 1005 -33.73 49.34 11.40
CA ASN A 1005 -33.74 50.62 10.70
C ASN A 1005 -32.33 51.19 10.38
N LYS A 1006 -31.26 50.43 10.61
CA LYS A 1006 -29.92 50.78 10.10
C LYS A 1006 -29.83 50.46 8.62
N GLU A 1007 -29.04 51.25 7.93
CA GLU A 1007 -28.92 51.16 6.48
C GLU A 1007 -27.75 50.28 6.07
N ILE A 1008 -28.01 49.38 5.12
CA ILE A 1008 -26.98 48.56 4.48
C ILE A 1008 -26.97 48.91 3.00
N SER A 1009 -25.76 49.12 2.48
CA SER A 1009 -25.53 49.30 1.06
C SER A 1009 -24.70 48.15 0.50
N ILE A 1010 -25.12 47.62 -0.65
CA ILE A 1010 -24.42 46.57 -1.39
C ILE A 1010 -24.16 47.02 -2.84
N TRP A 1011 -23.19 46.37 -3.48
CA TRP A 1011 -22.80 46.62 -4.88
C TRP A 1011 -22.46 48.09 -5.15
N ASP A 1012 -21.53 48.65 -4.38
CA ASP A 1012 -21.05 50.03 -4.53
C ASP A 1012 -22.12 51.13 -4.48
N GLY A 1013 -23.18 50.93 -3.69
CA GLY A 1013 -24.23 51.94 -3.54
C GLY A 1013 -25.43 51.76 -4.45
N VAL A 1014 -25.41 50.78 -5.35
CA VAL A 1014 -26.53 50.52 -6.29
C VAL A 1014 -27.80 50.12 -5.54
N ILE A 1015 -27.67 49.31 -4.49
CA ILE A 1015 -28.80 48.94 -3.62
C ILE A 1015 -28.50 49.44 -2.21
N LYS A 1016 -29.46 50.20 -1.66
CA LYS A 1016 -29.34 50.90 -0.39
C LYS A 1016 -30.69 50.86 0.32
N CYS A 1017 -30.78 50.07 1.39
CA CYS A 1017 -32.06 49.82 2.07
C CYS A 1017 -31.88 49.66 3.60
N PRO A 1018 -32.92 49.97 4.40
CA PRO A 1018 -32.93 49.71 5.83
C PRO A 1018 -33.11 48.23 6.14
N VAL A 1019 -32.56 47.80 7.28
CA VAL A 1019 -32.80 46.47 7.87
C VAL A 1019 -34.11 46.49 8.66
N VAL A 1020 -35.03 45.56 8.36
CA VAL A 1020 -36.38 45.53 8.96
C VAL A 1020 -36.62 44.34 9.89
N GLY A 1021 -35.73 43.36 9.88
CA GLY A 1021 -35.84 42.18 10.74
C GLY A 1021 -34.56 41.36 10.79
N VAL A 1022 -34.45 40.58 11.86
CA VAL A 1022 -33.35 39.66 12.12
C VAL A 1022 -33.88 38.24 12.21
N LEU A 1023 -33.32 37.35 11.41
CA LEU A 1023 -33.54 35.92 11.42
C LEU A 1023 -32.58 35.25 12.40
N LYS A 1024 -33.06 34.20 13.06
CA LYS A 1024 -32.18 33.27 13.79
C LYS A 1024 -31.19 32.63 12.82
N ASP A 1025 -29.98 32.36 13.28
CA ASP A 1025 -29.00 31.62 12.50
C ASP A 1025 -29.55 30.25 12.07
N PHE A 1026 -29.44 29.95 10.78
CA PHE A 1026 -29.76 28.66 10.18
C PHE A 1026 -28.64 28.26 9.21
N ASN A 1027 -28.54 26.97 8.92
CA ASN A 1027 -27.47 26.44 8.08
C ASN A 1027 -27.75 26.71 6.60
N ASP A 1028 -27.10 27.74 6.08
CA ASP A 1028 -27.24 28.21 4.70
C ASP A 1028 -26.35 27.48 3.69
N ARG A 1029 -25.39 26.70 4.16
CA ARG A 1029 -24.40 25.95 3.36
C ARG A 1029 -24.13 24.56 3.93
N SER A 1030 -23.32 23.77 3.21
CA SER A 1030 -22.80 22.48 3.68
C SER A 1030 -22.15 22.61 5.07
N PHE A 1031 -22.32 21.59 5.94
CA PHE A 1031 -21.72 21.51 7.29
C PHE A 1031 -20.18 21.49 7.30
N ARG A 1032 -19.55 21.51 6.12
CA ARG A 1032 -18.11 21.79 5.98
C ARG A 1032 -17.78 23.24 6.34
N HIS A 1033 -18.71 24.17 6.15
CA HIS A 1033 -18.54 25.60 6.40
C HIS A 1033 -19.28 26.06 7.66
N GLY A 1034 -18.75 27.11 8.30
CA GLY A 1034 -19.45 27.81 9.38
C GLY A 1034 -20.61 28.68 8.88
N LEU A 1035 -21.40 29.20 9.79
CA LEU A 1035 -22.47 30.17 9.49
C LEU A 1035 -21.87 31.43 8.86
N ALA A 1036 -22.48 31.92 7.78
CA ALA A 1036 -22.09 33.17 7.13
C ALA A 1036 -23.05 34.32 7.50
N PRO A 1037 -22.57 35.57 7.45
CA PRO A 1037 -23.45 36.74 7.42
C PRO A 1037 -24.40 36.65 6.22
N LEU A 1038 -25.70 36.83 6.44
CA LEU A 1038 -26.76 36.68 5.44
C LEU A 1038 -27.58 37.97 5.30
N LEU A 1039 -27.91 38.32 4.06
CA LEU A 1039 -28.86 39.33 3.65
C LEU A 1039 -29.97 38.67 2.81
N VAL A 1040 -31.23 38.91 3.16
CA VAL A 1040 -32.39 38.51 2.34
C VAL A 1040 -33.17 39.75 1.92
N ALA A 1041 -33.48 39.87 0.64
CA ALA A 1041 -34.18 41.02 0.06
C ALA A 1041 -35.17 40.61 -1.03
N THR A 1042 -36.13 41.47 -1.35
CA THR A 1042 -37.02 41.26 -2.50
C THR A 1042 -36.37 41.77 -3.79
N ASN A 1043 -36.38 40.96 -4.85
CA ASN A 1043 -36.06 41.43 -6.20
C ASN A 1043 -36.67 40.47 -7.24
N GLY A 1044 -37.76 40.90 -7.88
CA GLY A 1044 -38.52 40.06 -8.82
C GLY A 1044 -37.71 39.62 -10.04
N THR A 1045 -36.70 40.41 -10.45
CA THR A 1045 -35.83 40.08 -11.58
C THR A 1045 -34.77 39.04 -11.25
N MET A 1046 -34.65 38.62 -9.98
CA MET A 1046 -33.64 37.66 -9.52
C MET A 1046 -34.25 36.30 -9.12
N TYR A 1047 -35.57 36.13 -9.19
CA TYR A 1047 -36.25 34.88 -8.81
C TYR A 1047 -36.13 33.79 -9.88
N ASN A 1048 -35.40 32.72 -9.60
CA ASN A 1048 -35.13 31.64 -10.57
C ASN A 1048 -35.70 30.28 -10.14
N GLN A 1049 -36.37 30.20 -8.99
CA GLN A 1049 -36.98 28.97 -8.50
C GLN A 1049 -38.21 29.23 -7.61
N VAL A 1050 -39.14 28.27 -7.63
CA VAL A 1050 -40.34 28.26 -6.80
C VAL A 1050 -40.22 27.17 -5.74
N GLY A 1051 -40.29 27.56 -4.47
CA GLY A 1051 -40.44 26.66 -3.35
C GLY A 1051 -41.91 26.43 -3.03
N ILE A 1052 -42.36 25.17 -3.05
CA ILE A 1052 -43.73 24.78 -2.76
C ILE A 1052 -43.74 23.84 -1.57
N LYS A 1053 -44.41 24.25 -0.48
CA LYS A 1053 -44.65 23.40 0.68
C LYS A 1053 -45.88 22.55 0.45
N LEU A 1054 -45.74 21.23 0.56
CA LEU A 1054 -46.83 20.27 0.38
C LEU A 1054 -47.29 19.67 1.71
N LYS A 1055 -48.56 19.27 1.77
CA LYS A 1055 -49.05 18.32 2.78
C LYS A 1055 -48.45 16.94 2.49
N THR A 1056 -48.12 16.19 3.54
CA THR A 1056 -47.54 14.84 3.41
C THR A 1056 -48.55 13.79 2.92
N THR A 1057 -49.84 14.09 2.95
CA THR A 1057 -50.92 13.25 2.44
C THR A 1057 -51.10 13.44 0.93
N ASN A 1058 -51.13 12.36 0.14
CA ASN A 1058 -51.42 12.36 -1.30
C ASN A 1058 -50.46 13.19 -2.19
N ILE A 1059 -49.18 13.33 -1.79
CA ILE A 1059 -48.13 14.08 -2.52
C ILE A 1059 -48.12 13.79 -4.02
N PHE A 1060 -48.22 12.51 -4.43
CA PHE A 1060 -48.18 12.13 -5.84
C PHE A 1060 -49.28 12.81 -6.68
N SER A 1061 -50.53 12.82 -6.18
CA SER A 1061 -51.65 13.47 -6.85
C SER A 1061 -51.49 14.98 -6.91
N THR A 1062 -51.04 15.61 -5.82
CA THR A 1062 -50.77 17.05 -5.76
C THR A 1062 -49.68 17.44 -6.75
N MET A 1063 -48.61 16.65 -6.84
CA MET A 1063 -47.52 16.87 -7.79
C MET A 1063 -47.96 16.75 -9.25
N GLN A 1064 -48.91 15.87 -9.55
CA GLN A 1064 -49.50 15.77 -10.89
C GLN A 1064 -50.31 17.04 -11.23
N SER A 1065 -51.08 17.57 -10.29
CA SER A 1065 -51.80 18.85 -10.46
C SER A 1065 -50.85 20.04 -10.61
N VAL A 1066 -49.78 20.09 -9.81
CA VAL A 1066 -48.72 21.11 -9.92
C VAL A 1066 -48.09 21.07 -11.31
N LYS A 1067 -47.72 19.87 -11.79
CA LYS A 1067 -47.16 19.67 -13.14
C LYS A 1067 -48.09 20.22 -14.23
N GLN A 1068 -49.37 19.88 -14.20
CA GLN A 1068 -50.35 20.35 -15.18
C GLN A 1068 -50.48 21.88 -15.20
N ILE A 1069 -50.49 22.52 -14.03
CA ILE A 1069 -50.57 23.99 -13.92
C ILE A 1069 -49.30 24.64 -14.46
N PHE A 1070 -48.13 24.10 -14.14
CA PHE A 1070 -46.86 24.60 -14.68
C PHE A 1070 -46.77 24.45 -16.20
N GLU A 1071 -47.08 23.28 -16.76
CA GLU A 1071 -47.06 23.03 -18.20
C GLU A 1071 -48.07 23.91 -18.95
N LYS A 1072 -49.24 24.19 -18.36
CA LYS A 1072 -50.23 25.12 -18.93
C LYS A 1072 -49.79 26.58 -18.86
N SER A 1073 -49.14 26.97 -17.77
CA SER A 1073 -48.74 28.37 -17.53
C SER A 1073 -47.47 28.76 -18.28
N ILE A 1074 -46.55 27.79 -18.45
CA ILE A 1074 -45.24 27.95 -19.07
C ILE A 1074 -44.97 26.75 -20.02
N PRO A 1075 -45.63 26.68 -21.19
CA PRO A 1075 -45.53 25.54 -22.10
C PRO A 1075 -44.13 25.36 -22.72
N ASP A 1076 -43.35 26.45 -22.80
CA ASP A 1076 -42.00 26.44 -23.36
C ASP A 1076 -40.92 26.03 -22.36
N PHE A 1077 -41.26 25.64 -21.12
CA PHE A 1077 -40.29 25.25 -20.09
C PHE A 1077 -40.47 23.78 -19.68
N VAL A 1078 -39.37 23.04 -19.65
CA VAL A 1078 -39.40 21.63 -19.21
C VAL A 1078 -39.66 21.58 -17.70
N TYR A 1079 -40.82 21.05 -17.32
CA TYR A 1079 -41.17 20.86 -15.92
C TYR A 1079 -40.21 19.86 -15.26
N GLU A 1080 -39.43 20.35 -14.30
CA GLU A 1080 -38.57 19.56 -13.43
C GLU A 1080 -38.77 20.00 -11.99
N TYR A 1081 -38.67 19.05 -11.08
CA TYR A 1081 -38.76 19.34 -9.66
C TYR A 1081 -37.69 18.53 -8.92
N LYS A 1082 -37.19 19.09 -7.82
CA LYS A 1082 -36.32 18.39 -6.86
C LYS A 1082 -36.87 18.68 -5.47
N PHE A 1083 -36.99 17.65 -4.63
CA PHE A 1083 -37.29 17.89 -3.22
C PHE A 1083 -36.06 18.50 -2.54
N LEU A 1084 -36.30 19.32 -1.50
CA LEU A 1084 -35.21 20.01 -0.81
C LEU A 1084 -34.31 19.05 -0.04
N ASP A 1085 -34.87 17.99 0.54
CA ASP A 1085 -34.11 16.91 1.20
C ASP A 1085 -33.22 16.14 0.21
N ASP A 1086 -33.72 15.82 -0.99
CA ASP A 1086 -32.92 15.20 -2.05
C ASP A 1086 -31.76 16.11 -2.49
N LYS A 1087 -32.02 17.43 -2.60
CA LYS A 1087 -30.99 18.43 -2.91
C LYS A 1087 -29.90 18.46 -1.83
N ILE A 1088 -30.29 18.46 -0.55
CA ILE A 1088 -29.36 18.43 0.60
C ILE A 1088 -28.56 17.12 0.63
N ALA A 1089 -29.21 15.98 0.39
CA ALA A 1089 -28.53 14.68 0.28
C ALA A 1089 -27.48 14.67 -0.83
N GLY A 1090 -27.72 15.43 -1.91
CA GLY A 1090 -26.77 15.66 -2.99
C GLY A 1090 -25.47 16.34 -2.58
N PHE A 1091 -25.47 17.18 -1.53
CA PHE A 1091 -24.26 17.84 -1.04
C PHE A 1091 -23.24 16.88 -0.42
N TYR A 1092 -23.72 15.77 0.13
CA TYR A 1092 -22.90 14.75 0.80
C TYR A 1092 -22.74 13.48 -0.06
N LYS A 1093 -23.05 13.55 -1.36
CA LYS A 1093 -23.05 12.40 -2.26
C LYS A 1093 -21.66 11.75 -2.36
N GLN A 1094 -20.60 12.56 -2.52
CA GLN A 1094 -19.23 12.05 -2.62
C GLN A 1094 -18.81 11.34 -1.33
N GLU A 1095 -19.15 11.90 -0.18
CA GLU A 1095 -18.85 11.29 1.11
C GLU A 1095 -19.67 10.03 1.36
N ASN A 1096 -20.92 9.98 0.92
CA ASN A 1096 -21.75 8.77 0.96
C ASN A 1096 -21.17 7.66 0.09
N GLN A 1097 -20.70 7.99 -1.12
CA GLN A 1097 -20.01 7.05 -2.01
C GLN A 1097 -18.73 6.52 -1.37
N LEU A 1098 -17.93 7.41 -0.76
CA LEU A 1098 -16.71 7.05 -0.07
C LEU A 1098 -16.98 6.19 1.18
N ALA A 1099 -18.00 6.54 1.97
CA ALA A 1099 -18.43 5.75 3.12
C ALA A 1099 -18.90 4.35 2.69
N ALA A 1100 -19.59 4.23 1.55
CA ALA A 1100 -19.97 2.94 0.99
C ALA A 1100 -18.75 2.10 0.59
N LEU A 1101 -17.73 2.71 -0.05
CA LEU A 1101 -16.46 2.03 -0.35
C LEU A 1101 -15.77 1.54 0.92
N TYR A 1102 -15.67 2.37 1.96
CA TYR A 1102 -15.07 1.96 3.23
C TYR A 1102 -15.83 0.81 3.90
N LYS A 1103 -17.17 0.83 3.89
CA LYS A 1103 -17.99 -0.29 4.36
C LYS A 1103 -17.66 -1.59 3.62
N ILE A 1104 -17.53 -1.54 2.29
CA ILE A 1104 -17.17 -2.69 1.46
C ILE A 1104 -15.76 -3.19 1.82
N PHE A 1105 -14.77 -2.30 1.90
CA PHE A 1105 -13.39 -2.68 2.23
C PHE A 1105 -13.26 -3.26 3.64
N ALA A 1106 -13.95 -2.68 4.63
CA ALA A 1106 -14.00 -3.22 5.98
C ALA A 1106 -14.66 -4.61 6.01
N ALA A 1107 -15.78 -4.79 5.31
CA ALA A 1107 -16.44 -6.09 5.21
C ALA A 1107 -15.53 -7.15 4.58
N ILE A 1108 -14.77 -6.79 3.54
CA ILE A 1108 -13.82 -7.70 2.90
C ILE A 1108 -12.63 -8.00 3.81
N ALA A 1109 -12.08 -7.01 4.51
CA ALA A 1109 -11.00 -7.22 5.47
C ALA A 1109 -11.42 -8.14 6.63
N ILE A 1110 -12.65 -7.96 7.13
CA ILE A 1110 -13.29 -8.88 8.09
C ILE A 1110 -13.37 -10.29 7.51
N PHE A 1111 -13.95 -10.42 6.31
CA PHE A 1111 -14.15 -11.71 5.65
C PHE A 1111 -12.82 -12.47 5.46
N LEU A 1112 -11.77 -11.79 4.98
CA LEU A 1112 -10.44 -12.36 4.81
C LEU A 1112 -9.80 -12.77 6.14
N SER A 1113 -9.98 -11.96 7.19
CA SER A 1113 -9.49 -12.27 8.54
C SER A 1113 -10.20 -13.50 9.11
N CYS A 1114 -11.52 -13.62 8.91
CA CYS A 1114 -12.30 -14.77 9.32
C CYS A 1114 -11.90 -16.04 8.58
N LEU A 1115 -11.73 -15.98 7.26
CA LEU A 1115 -11.26 -17.12 6.47
C LEU A 1115 -9.91 -17.64 6.98
N GLY A 1116 -8.99 -16.73 7.33
CA GLY A 1116 -7.70 -17.13 7.89
C GLY A 1116 -7.78 -17.73 9.27
N LEU A 1117 -8.61 -17.15 10.14
CA LEU A 1117 -8.88 -17.69 11.47
C LEU A 1117 -9.52 -19.08 11.39
N TYR A 1118 -10.51 -19.25 10.51
CA TYR A 1118 -11.19 -20.50 10.26
C TYR A 1118 -10.21 -21.59 9.81
N GLY A 1119 -9.37 -21.29 8.82
CA GLY A 1119 -8.41 -22.27 8.34
C GLY A 1119 -7.33 -22.62 9.39
N LEU A 1120 -6.93 -21.66 10.22
CA LEU A 1120 -5.98 -21.89 11.32
C LEU A 1120 -6.60 -22.70 12.47
N ALA A 1121 -7.83 -22.39 12.86
CA ALA A 1121 -8.59 -23.14 13.85
C ALA A 1121 -8.87 -24.57 13.38
N SER A 1122 -9.19 -24.75 12.09
CA SER A 1122 -9.37 -26.07 11.47
C SER A 1122 -8.09 -26.90 11.55
N PHE A 1123 -6.94 -26.29 11.28
CA PHE A 1123 -5.66 -26.96 11.43
C PHE A 1123 -5.33 -27.31 12.90
N MET A 1124 -5.48 -26.36 13.82
CA MET A 1124 -5.20 -26.59 15.25
C MET A 1124 -6.08 -27.70 15.82
N THR A 1125 -7.34 -27.75 15.37
CA THR A 1125 -8.27 -28.83 15.69
C THR A 1125 -7.66 -30.17 15.30
N VAL A 1126 -7.25 -30.33 14.03
CA VAL A 1126 -6.65 -31.57 13.52
C VAL A 1126 -5.40 -31.96 14.30
N GLN A 1127 -4.53 -31.00 14.61
CA GLN A 1127 -3.29 -31.26 15.34
C GLN A 1127 -3.52 -31.69 16.80
N ARG A 1128 -4.61 -31.21 17.42
CA ARG A 1128 -4.97 -31.51 18.82
C ARG A 1128 -6.12 -32.52 18.94
N ILE A 1129 -6.46 -33.28 17.88
CA ILE A 1129 -7.54 -34.29 17.92
C ILE A 1129 -7.34 -35.29 19.06
N LYS A 1130 -6.11 -35.82 19.27
CA LYS A 1130 -5.83 -36.76 20.37
C LYS A 1130 -5.99 -36.11 21.74
N GLU A 1131 -5.49 -34.89 21.93
CA GLU A 1131 -5.62 -34.11 23.19
C GLU A 1131 -7.09 -33.84 23.52
N VAL A 1132 -7.89 -33.44 22.52
CA VAL A 1132 -9.33 -33.21 22.66
C VAL A 1132 -10.06 -34.51 22.97
N GLY A 1133 -9.72 -35.61 22.31
CA GLY A 1133 -10.30 -36.94 22.57
C GLY A 1133 -10.03 -37.44 23.98
N ILE A 1134 -8.77 -37.32 24.45
CA ILE A 1134 -8.37 -37.68 25.82
C ILE A 1134 -9.13 -36.83 26.84
N ARG A 1135 -9.16 -35.50 26.66
CA ARG A 1135 -9.87 -34.59 27.58
C ARG A 1135 -11.37 -34.87 27.65
N LYS A 1136 -11.99 -35.20 26.51
CA LYS A 1136 -13.42 -35.52 26.47
C LYS A 1136 -13.73 -36.83 27.19
N ILE A 1137 -12.86 -37.84 27.10
CA ILE A 1137 -12.96 -39.08 27.89
C ILE A 1137 -12.75 -38.80 29.38
N LEU A 1138 -11.87 -37.85 29.71
CA LEU A 1138 -11.65 -37.38 31.09
C LEU A 1138 -12.74 -36.41 31.61
N GLY A 1139 -13.87 -36.26 30.93
CA GLY A 1139 -15.01 -35.47 31.40
C GLY A 1139 -15.03 -33.99 31.03
N ALA A 1140 -14.14 -33.51 30.14
CA ALA A 1140 -14.15 -32.12 29.69
C ALA A 1140 -15.43 -31.80 28.89
N THR A 1141 -16.12 -30.72 29.27
CA THR A 1141 -17.32 -30.24 28.56
C THR A 1141 -16.96 -29.67 27.18
N SER A 1142 -17.94 -29.61 26.27
CA SER A 1142 -17.72 -28.96 24.97
C SER A 1142 -17.34 -27.48 25.11
N GLY A 1143 -17.84 -26.80 26.15
CA GLY A 1143 -17.49 -25.42 26.47
C GLY A 1143 -16.02 -25.24 26.85
N SER A 1144 -15.44 -26.14 27.64
CA SER A 1144 -14.02 -26.05 28.02
C SER A 1144 -13.08 -26.25 26.82
N ILE A 1145 -13.48 -27.08 25.85
CA ILE A 1145 -12.76 -27.26 24.59
C ILE A 1145 -12.82 -25.99 23.74
N VAL A 1146 -14.00 -25.38 23.60
CA VAL A 1146 -14.18 -24.11 22.87
C VAL A 1146 -13.37 -22.98 23.52
N TYR A 1147 -13.39 -22.88 24.85
CA TYR A 1147 -12.60 -21.89 25.60
C TYR A 1147 -11.09 -22.04 25.33
N LEU A 1148 -10.57 -23.27 25.39
CA LEU A 1148 -9.15 -23.55 25.14
C LEU A 1148 -8.69 -23.04 23.78
N PHE A 1149 -9.46 -23.30 22.72
CA PHE A 1149 -9.13 -22.85 21.37
C PHE A 1149 -9.32 -21.34 21.23
N SER A 1150 -10.37 -20.77 21.83
CA SER A 1150 -10.71 -19.34 21.70
C SER A 1150 -9.74 -18.44 22.46
N LYS A 1151 -9.27 -18.84 23.65
CA LYS A 1151 -8.40 -18.03 24.50
C LYS A 1151 -7.14 -17.56 23.77
N GLU A 1152 -6.50 -18.44 23.01
CA GLU A 1152 -5.27 -18.10 22.28
C GLU A 1152 -5.51 -17.00 21.24
N PHE A 1153 -6.61 -17.07 20.49
CA PHE A 1153 -6.93 -16.07 19.48
C PHE A 1153 -7.43 -14.75 20.07
N VAL A 1154 -8.27 -14.81 21.11
CA VAL A 1154 -8.76 -13.60 21.79
C VAL A 1154 -7.59 -12.76 22.30
N ILE A 1155 -6.57 -13.38 22.92
CA ILE A 1155 -5.37 -12.65 23.36
C ILE A 1155 -4.67 -11.95 22.19
N LEU A 1156 -4.52 -12.61 21.03
CA LEU A 1156 -3.88 -12.00 19.85
C LEU A 1156 -4.71 -10.83 19.30
N ILE A 1157 -6.03 -10.96 19.28
CA ILE A 1157 -6.95 -9.92 18.80
C ILE A 1157 -6.95 -8.73 19.76
N THR A 1158 -6.86 -8.96 21.08
CA THR A 1158 -6.73 -7.90 22.09
C THR A 1158 -5.41 -7.16 21.96
N ILE A 1159 -4.30 -7.87 21.70
CA ILE A 1159 -3.00 -7.22 21.43
C ILE A 1159 -3.08 -6.38 20.14
N ALA A 1160 -3.73 -6.90 19.10
CA ALA A 1160 -3.96 -6.14 17.88
C ALA A 1160 -4.79 -4.88 18.15
N PHE A 1161 -5.81 -4.95 19.01
CA PHE A 1161 -6.63 -3.80 19.41
C PHE A 1161 -5.84 -2.71 20.12
N ALA A 1162 -4.96 -3.10 21.05
CA ALA A 1162 -4.11 -2.16 21.77
C ALA A 1162 -3.21 -1.32 20.84
N VAL A 1163 -2.85 -1.86 19.67
CA VAL A 1163 -2.07 -1.16 18.64
C VAL A 1163 -2.97 -0.44 17.63
N ALA A 1164 -4.06 -1.07 17.19
CA ALA A 1164 -4.95 -0.51 16.18
C ALA A 1164 -5.75 0.70 16.66
N ALA A 1165 -6.18 0.72 17.93
CA ALA A 1165 -7.02 1.78 18.45
C ALA A 1165 -6.33 3.17 18.47
N PRO A 1166 -5.08 3.32 18.96
CA PRO A 1166 -4.37 4.60 18.87
C PRO A 1166 -4.15 5.07 17.43
N ILE A 1167 -3.78 4.14 16.53
CA ILE A 1167 -3.56 4.42 15.11
C ILE A 1167 -4.86 4.95 14.49
N ALA A 1168 -5.96 4.20 14.63
CA ALA A 1168 -7.26 4.58 14.09
C ALA A 1168 -7.76 5.91 14.68
N TRP A 1169 -7.58 6.13 15.98
CA TRP A 1169 -7.94 7.38 16.65
C TRP A 1169 -7.17 8.57 16.06
N TYR A 1170 -5.86 8.46 15.88
CA TYR A 1170 -5.02 9.54 15.34
C TYR A 1170 -5.47 9.99 13.94
N TYR A 1171 -5.61 9.05 12.99
CA TYR A 1171 -6.02 9.39 11.63
C TYR A 1171 -7.45 9.90 11.54
N MET A 1172 -8.38 9.28 12.28
CA MET A 1172 -9.76 9.71 12.27
C MET A 1172 -9.94 11.06 12.96
N HIS A 1173 -9.13 11.35 13.98
CA HIS A 1173 -9.11 12.68 14.58
C HIS A 1173 -8.65 13.74 13.58
N GLN A 1174 -7.54 13.51 12.88
CA GLN A 1174 -7.03 14.43 11.86
C GLN A 1174 -8.04 14.63 10.71
N TRP A 1175 -8.68 13.55 10.24
CA TRP A 1175 -9.73 13.64 9.22
C TRP A 1175 -10.94 14.46 9.70
N LEU A 1176 -11.36 14.29 10.96
CA LEU A 1176 -12.45 15.08 11.54
C LEU A 1176 -12.10 16.57 11.72
N GLN A 1177 -10.81 16.94 11.75
CA GLN A 1177 -10.40 18.36 11.80
C GLN A 1177 -10.76 19.13 10.53
N ALA A 1178 -10.99 18.45 9.40
CA ALA A 1178 -11.39 19.08 8.15
C ALA A 1178 -12.85 19.59 8.16
N TYR A 1179 -13.65 19.27 9.19
CA TYR A 1179 -15.05 19.66 9.30
C TYR A 1179 -15.25 20.61 10.49
N ALA A 1180 -15.98 21.71 10.25
CA ALA A 1180 -16.37 22.65 11.31
C ALA A 1180 -17.29 21.98 12.34
N TYR A 1181 -18.29 21.22 11.85
CA TYR A 1181 -19.18 20.41 12.68
C TYR A 1181 -18.69 18.95 12.70
N ARG A 1182 -18.27 18.47 13.87
CA ARG A 1182 -17.65 17.14 14.00
C ARG A 1182 -18.07 16.42 15.27
N ILE A 1183 -18.12 15.10 15.20
CA ILE A 1183 -18.29 14.27 16.38
C ILE A 1183 -17.02 14.25 17.24
N SER A 1184 -17.18 14.23 18.56
CA SER A 1184 -16.08 13.92 19.48
C SER A 1184 -15.86 12.40 19.51
N ILE A 1185 -14.64 11.93 19.20
CA ILE A 1185 -14.30 10.50 19.28
C ILE A 1185 -14.29 10.05 20.75
N SER A 1186 -15.41 9.50 21.21
CA SER A 1186 -15.52 8.90 22.54
C SER A 1186 -14.82 7.55 22.59
N TRP A 1187 -14.17 7.20 23.71
CA TRP A 1187 -13.41 5.95 23.86
C TRP A 1187 -14.25 4.69 23.56
N TRP A 1188 -15.55 4.71 23.86
CA TRP A 1188 -16.44 3.57 23.63
C TRP A 1188 -16.62 3.24 22.14
N LEU A 1189 -16.45 4.20 21.23
CA LEU A 1189 -16.48 3.94 19.78
C LEU A 1189 -15.33 3.02 19.36
N LEU A 1190 -14.15 3.26 19.91
CA LEU A 1190 -12.98 2.41 19.69
C LEU A 1190 -13.25 1.03 20.30
N ALA A 1191 -13.74 1.00 21.54
CA ALA A 1191 -14.09 -0.25 22.22
C ALA A 1191 -15.13 -1.07 21.43
N ALA A 1192 -16.16 -0.44 20.87
CA ALA A 1192 -17.18 -1.10 20.06
C ALA A 1192 -16.58 -1.77 18.81
N GLY A 1193 -15.63 -1.11 18.12
CA GLY A 1193 -14.92 -1.70 16.99
C GLY A 1193 -14.08 -2.92 17.38
N GLY A 1194 -13.36 -2.84 18.50
CA GLY A 1194 -12.59 -3.97 19.04
C GLY A 1194 -13.48 -5.14 19.46
N LEU A 1195 -14.59 -4.85 20.14
CA LEU A 1195 -15.56 -5.84 20.62
C LEU A 1195 -16.26 -6.54 19.44
N ALA A 1196 -16.62 -5.79 18.40
CA ALA A 1196 -17.15 -6.35 17.15
C ALA A 1196 -16.15 -7.35 16.51
N ALA A 1197 -14.87 -6.98 16.41
CA ALA A 1197 -13.84 -7.87 15.87
C ALA A 1197 -13.66 -9.15 16.71
N ILE A 1198 -13.70 -9.04 18.05
CA ILE A 1198 -13.64 -10.19 18.96
C ILE A 1198 -14.86 -11.09 18.76
N LEU A 1199 -16.07 -10.54 18.70
CA LEU A 1199 -17.31 -11.30 18.48
C LEU A 1199 -17.26 -12.07 17.16
N ILE A 1200 -16.88 -11.42 16.07
CA ILE A 1200 -16.78 -12.04 14.75
C ILE A 1200 -15.75 -13.19 14.76
N ALA A 1201 -14.59 -12.97 15.39
CA ALA A 1201 -13.57 -14.00 15.54
C ALA A 1201 -14.05 -15.19 16.38
N LEU A 1202 -14.75 -14.93 17.49
CA LEU A 1202 -15.34 -15.96 18.34
C LEU A 1202 -16.37 -16.78 17.59
N VAL A 1203 -17.26 -16.17 16.82
CA VAL A 1203 -18.23 -16.89 15.98
C VAL A 1203 -17.50 -17.83 15.00
N THR A 1204 -16.45 -17.32 14.37
CA THR A 1204 -15.65 -18.07 13.39
C THR A 1204 -14.93 -19.28 14.01
N ILE A 1205 -14.31 -19.10 15.18
CA ILE A 1205 -13.58 -20.16 15.89
C ILE A 1205 -14.55 -21.17 16.51
N SER A 1206 -15.63 -20.68 17.13
CA SER A 1206 -16.60 -21.51 17.86
C SER A 1206 -17.24 -22.53 16.96
N PHE A 1207 -17.56 -22.17 15.71
CA PHE A 1207 -18.10 -23.12 14.73
C PHE A 1207 -17.19 -24.35 14.56
N GLN A 1208 -15.89 -24.14 14.39
CA GLN A 1208 -14.93 -25.24 14.21
C GLN A 1208 -14.63 -25.99 15.51
N ALA A 1209 -14.54 -25.26 16.63
CA ALA A 1209 -14.31 -25.85 17.94
C ALA A 1209 -15.49 -26.72 18.40
N ILE A 1210 -16.73 -26.32 18.10
CA ILE A 1210 -17.94 -27.13 18.38
C ILE A 1210 -17.93 -28.38 17.50
N LYS A 1211 -17.61 -28.26 16.20
CA LYS A 1211 -17.49 -29.40 15.30
C LYS A 1211 -16.46 -30.42 15.80
N ALA A 1212 -15.33 -29.93 16.32
CA ALA A 1212 -14.31 -30.76 16.97
C ALA A 1212 -14.83 -31.43 18.25
N ALA A 1213 -15.48 -30.65 19.12
CA ALA A 1213 -16.01 -31.14 20.38
C ALA A 1213 -17.12 -32.19 20.18
N LYS A 1214 -17.90 -32.12 19.10
CA LYS A 1214 -18.93 -33.11 18.74
C LYS A 1214 -18.35 -34.38 18.10
N ALA A 1215 -17.08 -34.41 17.71
CA ALA A 1215 -16.48 -35.59 17.09
C ALA A 1215 -16.45 -36.79 18.07
N ASN A 1216 -16.61 -38.01 17.53
CA ASN A 1216 -16.61 -39.24 18.32
C ASN A 1216 -15.17 -39.53 18.82
N PRO A 1217 -14.94 -39.60 20.15
CA PRO A 1217 -13.61 -39.84 20.72
C PRO A 1217 -13.04 -41.21 20.33
N VAL A 1218 -13.87 -42.23 20.10
CA VAL A 1218 -13.46 -43.58 19.67
C VAL A 1218 -12.80 -43.54 18.29
N LYS A 1219 -13.37 -42.78 17.34
CA LYS A 1219 -12.77 -42.57 16.01
C LYS A 1219 -11.48 -41.74 16.09
N SER A 1220 -11.38 -40.84 17.07
CA SER A 1220 -10.23 -39.95 17.25
C SER A 1220 -8.99 -40.66 17.80
N LEU A 1221 -9.19 -41.73 18.60
CA LEU A 1221 -8.11 -42.55 19.16
C LEU A 1221 -7.71 -43.71 18.25
N ARG A 1222 -8.62 -44.22 17.41
CA ARG A 1222 -8.38 -45.38 16.53
C ARG A 1222 -7.66 -45.05 15.21
N ASN A 1223 -7.59 -43.78 14.81
CA ASN A 1223 -6.85 -43.35 13.62
C ASN A 1223 -5.33 -43.42 13.86
N GLU A 1224 -4.72 -44.55 13.51
CA GLU A 1224 -3.34 -44.67 13.02
C GLU A 1224 -3.30 -45.48 11.72
#